data_AF-A0A9P1ASR1-F1
#
_entry.id   AF-A0A9P1ASR1-F1
#
_cell.length_a   1.000
_cell.length_b   1.000
_cell.length_c   1.000
_cell.angle_alpha   90.00
_cell.angle_beta   90.00
_cell.angle_gamma   90.00
#
_symmetry.space_group_name_H-M   'P 1'
#
loop_
_entity.id
_entity.type
_entity.pdbx_description
1 polymer ?
#
loop_
_entity_poly.entity_id
_entity_poly.type
_entity_poly.pdbx_seq_one_letter_code
_entity_poly.pdbx_strand_id
1 'polypeptide(L)'
;MSKLSDAIADGGHKVTVFQPFHFEMKNAKGLIRNKQTEIINYYPENFEELSKMKTETFPIFWDSKLISNPVFEAIIMPGLMGGLFNNTAHKVIRDTKLHGELRAKKFDVVIHEPFELTGVYLANILKVPHIPVLSMVRLHLVESLFGNPSPLGYIPEGGSTMAPRAGLLDRLNDIVKLHCSYITMSRMCGEQVRYLETALGKQLPNWRTLVADAPLMIANSNPYLDYAVPSTANIVRIGGMTMDLEKLSKVEALPEEYENILKERDSTVLISFGSVIRSFEMPDYFKAGIIKMFEKLSNVTFIWKYEEDDVEFQKRLPKNVHLKKWVPQPALLADKRLKVFVTHGGLGSTMELAYTGKTALMVPIFGDQPHNAQMLARHGGAVAYDKFDLADGDKLAAVVNDLVTNPKYQENAHTLLEVLRNQPTDPKEELLKKLEFAIKFPKFRSLNPALSTVGFIQFYYLDALAVIAVHVKFISKLADIIADRGHDVTLIQPFHNALKNTEGLVKNKNITILNYYPDHYEELTKTETQTFPLFWDSGIMNNAILQIVTLPYVLGATFKKTATQLLRDENLLEDLKKRQFDVVIAETFELTGVYLAHLLEIPCIPIMSTVRFPIYNKLFGQPSLTGYVPQVGSELAQQAGFFDRLNDVYRNFCGDIAQEWFNKYQNDFIQEAIGKPVPFWKDLVKQSPVYITNSNPYLDFAVPTTATVVHVGGITMDLQKMRKVGQVPEEYESILREKDSTVLISFGSFIRSYEMPEAFKAGLIKMFENLPNITFIWKYEKDDEEFKKRLPSNVHLKKWVPSLLFLLTKVKVFVTHGGLGSTMEVAYSGKPSLMVPIFGDQTNNAQMLARHGGAVAYDKFELQDGEKLTAAMNDMVSNPKYERNAKILLDVLTNQPIDPTTNLINHLEFAIKFPNLRSQVPEISDAGFIAYHYVDVIVFLLLVAAAGAYLFSRLIRRISIRIMSKKPKSD
;
A
#
# COMPACT_ATOMS: atom_id res chain seq x y z
N MET A 1 -3.95 -22.19 -0.86
CA MET A 1 -3.58 -23.06 0.29
C MET A 1 -2.48 -24.07 -0.02
N SER A 2 -2.63 -25.13 -0.83
CA SER A 2 -1.59 -26.20 -0.89
C SER A 2 -0.15 -25.74 -1.22
N LYS A 3 0.04 -24.89 -2.25
CA LYS A 3 1.34 -24.27 -2.55
C LYS A 3 1.85 -23.27 -1.50
N LEU A 4 0.96 -22.75 -0.63
CA LEU A 4 1.33 -21.91 0.51
C LEU A 4 1.87 -22.76 1.66
N SER A 5 1.22 -23.88 1.98
CA SER A 5 1.74 -24.84 2.96
C SER A 5 3.07 -25.46 2.53
N ASP A 6 3.25 -25.75 1.23
CA ASP A 6 4.53 -26.19 0.70
C ASP A 6 5.60 -25.10 0.90
N ALA A 7 5.35 -23.85 0.49
CA ALA A 7 6.32 -22.75 0.65
C ALA A 7 6.72 -22.46 2.11
N ILE A 8 5.77 -22.58 3.05
CA ILE A 8 6.03 -22.39 4.48
C ILE A 8 6.84 -23.57 5.05
N ALA A 9 6.54 -24.81 4.65
CA ALA A 9 7.28 -26.00 5.07
C ALA A 9 8.69 -26.07 4.44
N ASP A 10 8.84 -25.64 3.18
CA ASP A 10 10.12 -25.50 2.49
C ASP A 10 11.00 -24.41 3.15
N GLY A 11 10.36 -23.39 3.74
CA GLY A 11 11.01 -22.39 4.61
C GLY A 11 11.44 -22.91 5.99
N GLY A 12 11.28 -24.21 6.29
CA GLY A 12 11.71 -24.85 7.54
C GLY A 12 10.69 -24.85 8.68
N HIS A 13 9.47 -24.33 8.46
CA HIS A 13 8.42 -24.29 9.48
C HIS A 13 7.63 -25.60 9.54
N LYS A 14 7.16 -25.99 10.73
CA LYS A 14 6.34 -27.20 10.89
C LYS A 14 4.87 -26.93 10.54
N VAL A 15 4.42 -27.45 9.40
CA VAL A 15 3.06 -27.20 8.90
C VAL A 15 2.12 -28.40 9.12
N THR A 16 0.92 -28.14 9.63
CA THR A 16 -0.23 -29.04 9.57
C THR A 16 -1.34 -28.39 8.75
N VAL A 17 -1.79 -29.03 7.67
CA VAL A 17 -2.91 -28.57 6.85
C VAL A 17 -4.19 -29.27 7.25
N PHE A 18 -5.13 -28.51 7.81
CA PHE A 18 -6.49 -28.97 8.09
C PHE A 18 -7.37 -28.76 6.84
N GLN A 19 -7.98 -29.84 6.34
CA GLN A 19 -8.79 -29.85 5.12
C GLN A 19 -10.24 -30.23 5.43
N PRO A 20 -11.12 -29.27 5.76
CA PRO A 20 -12.57 -29.51 5.82
C PRO A 20 -13.13 -29.70 4.41
N PHE A 21 -13.65 -30.89 4.11
CA PHE A 21 -14.23 -31.19 2.80
C PHE A 21 -15.74 -30.87 2.78
N HIS A 22 -16.17 -30.04 1.82
CA HIS A 22 -17.59 -29.70 1.65
C HIS A 22 -18.29 -30.59 0.60
N PHE A 23 -17.53 -31.16 -0.34
CA PHE A 23 -17.97 -32.06 -1.40
C PHE A 23 -16.75 -32.81 -1.97
N GLU A 24 -16.94 -33.77 -2.87
CA GLU A 24 -15.82 -34.53 -3.46
C GLU A 24 -14.99 -33.69 -4.45
N MET A 25 -13.81 -33.24 -4.03
CA MET A 25 -12.82 -32.65 -4.92
C MET A 25 -11.87 -33.72 -5.48
N LYS A 26 -12.21 -34.28 -6.65
CA LYS A 26 -11.44 -35.37 -7.31
C LYS A 26 -9.96 -35.04 -7.56
N ASN A 27 -9.61 -33.76 -7.66
CA ASN A 27 -8.25 -33.28 -7.92
C ASN A 27 -7.46 -32.87 -6.66
N ALA A 28 -7.96 -33.16 -5.44
CA ALA A 28 -7.30 -32.73 -4.20
C ALA A 28 -6.02 -33.52 -3.84
N LYS A 29 -5.86 -34.74 -4.37
CA LYS A 29 -4.72 -35.62 -4.06
C LYS A 29 -3.43 -35.10 -4.72
N GLY A 30 -2.33 -35.05 -3.96
CA GLY A 30 -1.01 -34.66 -4.47
C GLY A 30 -0.79 -33.15 -4.68
N LEU A 31 -1.73 -32.29 -4.24
CA LEU A 31 -1.57 -30.83 -4.32
C LEU A 31 -0.56 -30.26 -3.32
N ILE A 32 -0.33 -30.96 -2.21
CA ILE A 32 0.73 -30.68 -1.22
C ILE A 32 1.89 -31.61 -1.58
N ARG A 33 3.09 -31.05 -1.77
CA ARG A 33 4.28 -31.75 -2.27
C ARG A 33 5.34 -31.96 -1.19
N ASN A 34 5.41 -31.08 -0.18
CA ASN A 34 6.35 -31.23 0.92
C ASN A 34 5.90 -32.41 1.82
N LYS A 35 6.78 -33.40 1.98
CA LYS A 35 6.51 -34.65 2.71
C LYS A 35 6.51 -34.52 4.24
N GLN A 36 6.95 -33.38 4.77
CA GLN A 36 6.95 -33.08 6.22
C GLN A 36 5.64 -32.44 6.67
N THR A 37 4.85 -31.90 5.73
CA THR A 37 3.52 -31.33 5.98
C THR A 37 2.55 -32.42 6.46
N GLU A 38 2.03 -32.27 7.69
CA GLU A 38 0.97 -33.13 8.20
C GLU A 38 -0.37 -32.75 7.53
N ILE A 39 -1.18 -33.72 7.14
CA ILE A 39 -2.49 -33.48 6.49
C ILE A 39 -3.60 -34.09 7.33
N ILE A 40 -4.56 -33.27 7.74
CA ILE A 40 -5.76 -33.69 8.48
C ILE A 40 -6.99 -33.48 7.60
N ASN A 41 -7.44 -34.55 6.94
CA ASN A 41 -8.66 -34.55 6.14
C ASN A 41 -9.88 -34.70 7.04
N TYR A 42 -10.82 -33.76 6.99
CA TYR A 42 -12.00 -33.72 7.86
C TYR A 42 -13.29 -33.72 7.04
N TYR A 43 -14.11 -34.75 7.22
CA TYR A 43 -15.32 -35.00 6.42
C TYR A 43 -16.60 -34.78 7.25
N PRO A 44 -17.64 -34.13 6.69
CA PRO A 44 -18.95 -34.01 7.33
C PRO A 44 -19.66 -35.37 7.43
N GLU A 45 -20.67 -35.44 8.30
CA GLU A 45 -21.42 -36.69 8.55
C GLU A 45 -22.19 -37.20 7.31
N ASN A 46 -22.59 -36.32 6.41
CA ASN A 46 -23.27 -36.64 5.15
C ASN A 46 -22.37 -36.52 3.90
N PHE A 47 -21.05 -36.70 4.05
CA PHE A 47 -20.09 -36.52 2.94
C PHE A 47 -20.39 -37.40 1.71
N GLU A 48 -20.87 -38.64 1.91
CA GLU A 48 -21.26 -39.49 0.79
C GLU A 48 -22.43 -38.91 -0.02
N GLU A 49 -23.43 -38.32 0.62
CA GLU A 49 -24.57 -37.69 -0.08
C GLU A 49 -24.10 -36.45 -0.84
N LEU A 50 -23.25 -35.63 -0.21
CA LEU A 50 -22.63 -34.46 -0.83
C LEU A 50 -21.69 -34.83 -2.00
N SER A 51 -21.11 -36.04 -2.00
CA SER A 51 -20.34 -36.58 -3.14
C SER A 51 -21.23 -37.14 -4.27
N LYS A 52 -22.47 -37.52 -3.95
CA LYS A 52 -23.46 -38.11 -4.87
C LYS A 52 -24.41 -37.07 -5.47
N MET A 53 -24.48 -35.86 -4.90
CA MET A 53 -25.05 -34.70 -5.57
C MET A 53 -24.32 -34.49 -6.90
N LYS A 54 -25.02 -34.74 -8.01
CA LYS A 54 -24.60 -34.19 -9.30
C LYS A 54 -24.49 -32.68 -9.15
N THR A 55 -23.55 -32.07 -9.86
CA THR A 55 -23.25 -30.62 -9.82
C THR A 55 -24.33 -29.77 -10.48
N GLU A 56 -25.62 -30.13 -10.39
CA GLU A 56 -26.77 -29.47 -11.03
C GLU A 56 -26.88 -27.98 -10.68
N THR A 57 -26.26 -27.56 -9.57
CA THR A 57 -26.11 -26.16 -9.13
C THR A 57 -25.13 -25.33 -9.97
N PHE A 58 -24.26 -25.95 -10.79
CA PHE A 58 -23.18 -25.27 -11.51
C PHE A 58 -23.42 -24.98 -13.01
N PRO A 59 -24.10 -25.83 -13.81
CA PRO A 59 -24.43 -25.51 -15.20
C PRO A 59 -25.12 -24.16 -15.41
N ILE A 60 -25.94 -23.74 -14.43
CA ILE A 60 -26.64 -22.45 -14.44
C ILE A 60 -25.72 -21.22 -14.55
N PHE A 61 -24.43 -21.34 -14.17
CA PHE A 61 -23.48 -20.23 -14.32
C PHE A 61 -23.06 -19.97 -15.78
N TRP A 62 -23.22 -20.95 -16.69
CA TRP A 62 -22.89 -20.76 -18.10
C TRP A 62 -23.67 -19.61 -18.73
N ASP A 63 -25.01 -19.58 -18.60
CA ASP A 63 -25.86 -18.64 -19.33
C ASP A 63 -26.95 -17.92 -18.50
N SER A 64 -27.01 -18.12 -17.18
CA SER A 64 -27.99 -17.39 -16.35
C SER A 64 -27.71 -15.88 -16.31
N LYS A 65 -28.51 -15.12 -17.06
CA LYS A 65 -28.59 -13.65 -17.01
C LYS A 65 -29.13 -13.13 -15.67
N LEU A 66 -29.84 -13.97 -14.90
CA LEU A 66 -30.28 -13.63 -13.54
C LEU A 66 -29.10 -13.63 -12.56
N ILE A 67 -28.29 -14.69 -12.56
CA ILE A 67 -27.12 -14.77 -11.66
C ILE A 67 -26.00 -13.82 -12.12
N SER A 68 -25.93 -13.53 -13.43
CA SER A 68 -25.00 -12.51 -13.97
C SER A 68 -25.47 -11.05 -13.69
N ASN A 69 -26.56 -10.84 -12.96
CA ASN A 69 -27.01 -9.53 -12.50
C ASN A 69 -26.70 -9.33 -11.00
N PRO A 70 -25.98 -8.26 -10.61
CA PRO A 70 -25.46 -8.10 -9.26
C PRO A 70 -26.54 -8.00 -8.17
N VAL A 71 -27.71 -7.44 -8.48
CA VAL A 71 -28.80 -7.28 -7.51
C VAL A 71 -29.46 -8.63 -7.22
N PHE A 72 -29.65 -9.47 -8.24
CA PHE A 72 -30.16 -10.83 -8.07
C PHE A 72 -29.12 -11.77 -7.46
N GLU A 73 -27.84 -11.62 -7.80
CA GLU A 73 -26.73 -12.31 -7.16
C GLU A 73 -26.73 -12.07 -5.63
N ALA A 74 -26.84 -10.80 -5.20
CA ALA A 74 -26.90 -10.41 -3.78
C ALA A 74 -28.18 -10.86 -3.04
N ILE A 75 -29.16 -11.41 -3.75
CA ILE A 75 -30.37 -12.03 -3.19
C ILE A 75 -30.23 -13.56 -3.13
N ILE A 76 -29.70 -14.18 -4.20
CA ILE A 76 -29.73 -15.64 -4.41
C ILE A 76 -28.47 -16.33 -3.84
N MET A 77 -27.27 -15.79 -4.09
CA MET A 77 -26.01 -16.44 -3.72
C MET A 77 -25.88 -16.78 -2.22
N PRO A 78 -26.33 -15.93 -1.25
CA PRO A 78 -26.22 -16.26 0.16
C PRO A 78 -26.97 -17.55 0.56
N GLY A 79 -28.12 -17.80 -0.06
CA GLY A 79 -28.86 -19.05 0.14
C GLY A 79 -28.23 -20.23 -0.59
N LEU A 80 -27.80 -20.01 -1.84
CA LEU A 80 -27.21 -21.04 -2.71
C LEU A 80 -25.89 -21.60 -2.14
N MET A 81 -25.02 -20.72 -1.67
CA MET A 81 -23.67 -21.07 -1.21
C MET A 81 -23.61 -21.37 0.29
N GLY A 82 -24.44 -20.71 1.12
CA GLY A 82 -24.43 -20.90 2.57
C GLY A 82 -24.68 -22.35 3.02
N GLY A 83 -25.55 -23.08 2.29
CA GLY A 83 -25.85 -24.48 2.57
C GLY A 83 -24.65 -25.43 2.47
N LEU A 84 -23.64 -25.10 1.64
CA LEU A 84 -22.46 -25.93 1.41
C LEU A 84 -21.46 -25.86 2.59
N PHE A 85 -21.33 -24.70 3.22
CA PHE A 85 -20.33 -24.47 4.27
C PHE A 85 -20.86 -24.81 5.68
N ASN A 86 -22.14 -24.50 5.93
CA ASN A 86 -22.76 -24.53 7.26
C ASN A 86 -22.64 -25.87 8.01
N ASN A 87 -22.93 -27.00 7.36
CA ASN A 87 -22.91 -28.32 8.02
C ASN A 87 -21.50 -28.71 8.49
N THR A 88 -20.49 -28.51 7.65
CA THR A 88 -19.08 -28.79 7.98
C THR A 88 -18.58 -27.80 9.05
N ALA A 89 -18.93 -26.51 8.93
CA ALA A 89 -18.58 -25.47 9.90
C ALA A 89 -19.07 -25.81 11.32
N HIS A 90 -20.35 -26.16 11.45
CA HIS A 90 -20.95 -26.59 12.73
C HIS A 90 -20.27 -27.85 13.27
N LYS A 91 -19.97 -28.84 12.42
CA LYS A 91 -19.26 -30.05 12.85
C LYS A 91 -17.84 -29.74 13.37
N VAL A 92 -17.09 -28.84 12.73
CA VAL A 92 -15.75 -28.42 13.21
C VAL A 92 -15.85 -27.63 14.53
N ILE A 93 -16.83 -26.74 14.65
CA ILE A 93 -16.98 -25.85 15.81
C ILE A 93 -17.52 -26.58 17.06
N ARG A 94 -18.16 -27.75 16.90
CA ARG A 94 -18.63 -28.60 18.02
C ARG A 94 -17.67 -29.72 18.44
N ASP A 95 -16.69 -30.10 17.62
CA ASP A 95 -15.80 -31.25 17.89
C ASP A 95 -14.72 -30.93 18.94
N THR A 96 -15.05 -31.14 20.20
CA THR A 96 -14.14 -30.95 21.34
C THR A 96 -12.95 -31.91 21.35
N LYS A 97 -13.04 -33.07 20.68
CA LYS A 97 -11.92 -34.02 20.53
C LYS A 97 -10.90 -33.45 19.54
N LEU A 98 -11.35 -32.99 18.38
CA LEU A 98 -10.53 -32.25 17.42
C LEU A 98 -9.86 -31.03 18.08
N HIS A 99 -10.60 -30.25 18.89
CA HIS A 99 -10.00 -29.10 19.59
C HIS A 99 -8.92 -29.51 20.59
N GLY A 100 -9.09 -30.65 21.27
CA GLY A 100 -8.08 -31.23 22.16
C GLY A 100 -6.82 -31.65 21.41
N GLU A 101 -6.98 -32.38 20.30
CA GLU A 101 -5.89 -32.84 19.44
C GLU A 101 -5.12 -31.68 18.79
N LEU A 102 -5.81 -30.63 18.35
CA LEU A 102 -5.18 -29.43 17.80
C LEU A 102 -4.48 -28.58 18.88
N ARG A 103 -5.05 -28.43 20.09
CA ARG A 103 -4.36 -27.74 21.20
C ARG A 103 -3.10 -28.47 21.64
N ALA A 104 -3.10 -29.81 21.63
CA ALA A 104 -1.93 -30.61 21.98
C ALA A 104 -0.71 -30.38 21.06
N LYS A 105 -0.94 -29.93 19.81
CA LYS A 105 0.11 -29.60 18.84
C LYS A 105 0.81 -28.26 19.10
N LYS A 106 0.23 -27.37 19.93
CA LYS A 106 0.78 -26.06 20.31
C LYS A 106 1.17 -25.16 19.13
N PHE A 107 0.25 -24.93 18.21
CA PHE A 107 0.46 -24.01 17.08
C PHE A 107 0.69 -22.56 17.52
N ASP A 108 1.63 -21.87 16.89
CA ASP A 108 1.90 -20.44 17.10
C ASP A 108 0.94 -19.53 16.33
N VAL A 109 0.41 -20.00 15.18
CA VAL A 109 -0.52 -19.25 14.33
C VAL A 109 -1.47 -20.19 13.57
N VAL A 110 -2.70 -19.73 13.29
CA VAL A 110 -3.66 -20.37 12.37
C VAL A 110 -3.79 -19.55 11.09
N ILE A 111 -3.51 -20.17 9.95
CA ILE A 111 -3.64 -19.56 8.62
C ILE A 111 -4.95 -20.06 7.98
N HIS A 112 -5.82 -19.14 7.53
CA HIS A 112 -7.17 -19.49 7.03
C HIS A 112 -7.63 -18.61 5.85
N GLU A 113 -8.66 -19.04 5.13
CA GLU A 113 -9.29 -18.30 4.03
C GLU A 113 -10.53 -17.56 4.57
N PRO A 114 -10.54 -16.21 4.62
CA PRO A 114 -11.64 -15.44 5.23
C PRO A 114 -12.92 -15.36 4.36
N PHE A 115 -12.98 -16.06 3.22
CA PHE A 115 -14.22 -16.26 2.45
C PHE A 115 -15.30 -16.99 3.27
N GLU A 116 -14.90 -17.82 4.24
CA GLU A 116 -15.80 -18.48 5.19
C GLU A 116 -15.24 -18.39 6.63
N LEU A 117 -16.08 -18.57 7.64
CA LEU A 117 -15.76 -18.19 9.02
C LEU A 117 -15.30 -19.33 9.95
N THR A 118 -15.30 -20.59 9.51
CA THR A 118 -14.86 -21.73 10.33
C THR A 118 -13.41 -21.57 10.75
N GLY A 119 -12.53 -21.12 9.85
CA GLY A 119 -11.11 -20.88 10.15
C GLY A 119 -10.87 -19.90 11.31
N VAL A 120 -11.48 -18.70 11.24
CA VAL A 120 -11.34 -17.68 12.29
C VAL A 120 -12.01 -18.09 13.61
N TYR A 121 -13.16 -18.78 13.56
CA TYR A 121 -13.78 -19.30 14.78
C TYR A 121 -12.98 -20.43 15.42
N LEU A 122 -12.36 -21.32 14.63
CA LEU A 122 -11.46 -22.36 15.13
C LEU A 122 -10.24 -21.75 15.82
N ALA A 123 -9.59 -20.73 15.24
CA ALA A 123 -8.48 -20.02 15.88
C ALA A 123 -8.88 -19.41 17.24
N ASN A 124 -10.04 -18.74 17.30
CA ASN A 124 -10.60 -18.20 18.54
C ASN A 124 -10.99 -19.28 19.57
N ILE A 125 -11.36 -20.49 19.16
CA ILE A 125 -11.61 -21.63 20.06
C ILE A 125 -10.29 -22.21 20.58
N LEU A 126 -9.26 -22.32 19.74
CA LEU A 126 -7.93 -22.80 20.12
C LEU A 126 -7.16 -21.78 20.98
N LYS A 127 -7.53 -20.49 20.89
CA LYS A 127 -6.82 -19.33 21.49
C LYS A 127 -5.41 -19.12 20.92
N VAL A 128 -5.29 -19.36 19.62
CA VAL A 128 -4.06 -19.15 18.83
C VAL A 128 -4.26 -17.89 17.96
N PRO A 129 -3.23 -17.04 17.76
CA PRO A 129 -3.25 -15.97 16.77
C PRO A 129 -3.63 -16.47 15.37
N HIS A 130 -4.16 -15.60 14.51
CA HIS A 130 -4.53 -15.98 13.14
C HIS A 130 -4.08 -14.97 12.09
N ILE A 131 -3.93 -15.46 10.86
CA ILE A 131 -3.65 -14.67 9.66
C ILE A 131 -4.63 -15.10 8.56
N PRO A 132 -5.53 -14.21 8.11
CA PRO A 132 -6.38 -14.47 6.96
C PRO A 132 -5.59 -14.33 5.65
N VAL A 133 -5.84 -15.24 4.70
CA VAL A 133 -5.17 -15.32 3.41
C VAL A 133 -6.20 -15.48 2.30
N LEU A 134 -6.32 -14.48 1.43
CA LEU A 134 -7.16 -14.56 0.24
C LEU A 134 -6.46 -15.39 -0.85
N SER A 135 -7.11 -16.47 -1.29
CA SER A 135 -6.70 -17.22 -2.48
C SER A 135 -7.05 -16.53 -3.79
N MET A 136 -8.02 -15.61 -3.77
CA MET A 136 -8.38 -14.69 -4.85
C MET A 136 -7.54 -13.40 -4.82
N VAL A 137 -7.63 -12.57 -5.86
CA VAL A 137 -6.88 -11.29 -5.94
C VAL A 137 -7.30 -10.33 -4.82
N ARG A 138 -8.62 -10.11 -4.66
CA ARG A 138 -9.22 -9.14 -3.72
C ARG A 138 -10.56 -9.61 -3.20
N LEU A 139 -10.89 -9.18 -1.97
CA LEU A 139 -12.21 -9.32 -1.37
C LEU A 139 -12.49 -8.07 -0.55
N HIS A 140 -13.22 -7.09 -1.11
CA HIS A 140 -13.35 -5.75 -0.53
C HIS A 140 -13.94 -5.73 0.90
N LEU A 141 -14.84 -6.67 1.20
CA LEU A 141 -15.38 -6.87 2.55
C LEU A 141 -14.31 -7.24 3.60
N VAL A 142 -13.23 -7.89 3.18
CA VAL A 142 -12.10 -8.25 4.06
C VAL A 142 -11.03 -7.16 4.02
N GLU A 143 -10.61 -6.69 2.83
CA GLU A 143 -9.58 -5.64 2.72
C GLU A 143 -9.96 -4.35 3.49
N SER A 144 -11.25 -3.99 3.55
CA SER A 144 -11.72 -2.81 4.31
C SER A 144 -11.57 -2.98 5.83
N LEU A 145 -11.57 -4.20 6.38
CA LEU A 145 -11.28 -4.45 7.81
C LEU A 145 -9.81 -4.17 8.17
N PHE A 146 -8.91 -4.23 7.18
CA PHE A 146 -7.49 -3.89 7.31
C PHE A 146 -7.21 -2.42 6.96
N GLY A 147 -8.23 -1.66 6.53
CA GLY A 147 -8.17 -0.23 6.28
C GLY A 147 -7.89 0.18 4.83
N ASN A 148 -8.05 -0.71 3.85
CA ASN A 148 -8.05 -0.29 2.44
C ASN A 148 -9.24 0.66 2.14
N PRO A 149 -9.05 1.64 1.23
CA PRO A 149 -10.12 2.50 0.75
C PRO A 149 -11.09 1.71 -0.16
N SER A 150 -12.17 2.36 -0.59
CA SER A 150 -13.03 1.82 -1.64
C SER A 150 -12.28 1.76 -2.98
N PRO A 151 -12.33 0.63 -3.73
CA PRO A 151 -11.71 0.49 -5.04
C PRO A 151 -12.43 1.24 -6.18
N LEU A 152 -13.55 1.93 -5.91
CA LEU A 152 -14.29 2.69 -6.94
C LEU A 152 -13.38 3.67 -7.68
N GLY A 153 -13.42 3.63 -9.01
CA GLY A 153 -12.61 4.45 -9.91
C GLY A 153 -11.21 3.86 -10.17
N TYR A 154 -10.64 3.14 -9.20
CA TYR A 154 -9.36 2.45 -9.34
C TYR A 154 -9.47 1.10 -10.08
N ILE A 155 -10.63 0.43 -9.95
CA ILE A 155 -10.93 -0.85 -10.61
C ILE A 155 -12.28 -0.70 -11.35
N PRO A 156 -12.36 -0.99 -12.67
CA PRO A 156 -13.63 -1.07 -13.38
C PRO A 156 -14.35 -2.38 -13.04
N GLU A 157 -15.64 -2.32 -12.71
CA GLU A 157 -16.46 -3.52 -12.56
C GLU A 157 -16.83 -4.11 -13.92
N GLY A 158 -17.22 -5.39 -13.96
CA GLY A 158 -17.47 -6.09 -15.23
C GLY A 158 -18.49 -5.36 -16.13
N GLY A 159 -18.07 -4.98 -17.34
CA GLY A 159 -18.89 -4.21 -18.29
C GLY A 159 -18.74 -2.68 -18.20
N SER A 160 -17.94 -2.16 -17.28
CA SER A 160 -17.52 -0.76 -17.22
C SER A 160 -16.21 -0.51 -17.98
N THR A 161 -16.04 0.70 -18.48
CA THR A 161 -14.77 1.24 -18.98
C THR A 161 -13.96 1.84 -17.82
N MET A 162 -12.64 1.66 -17.83
CA MET A 162 -11.75 2.27 -16.82
C MET A 162 -11.64 3.80 -16.97
N ALA A 163 -11.41 4.50 -15.86
CA ALA A 163 -11.03 5.92 -15.87
C ALA A 163 -9.72 6.14 -16.66
N PRO A 164 -9.46 7.31 -17.26
CA PRO A 164 -10.33 8.50 -17.34
C PRO A 164 -11.46 8.39 -18.37
N ARG A 165 -11.61 7.24 -19.07
CA ARG A 165 -12.65 7.02 -20.10
C ARG A 165 -14.03 6.65 -19.53
N ALA A 166 -14.11 6.31 -18.25
CA ALA A 166 -15.34 5.94 -17.56
C ALA A 166 -16.41 7.05 -17.58
N GLY A 167 -17.55 6.79 -18.23
CA GLY A 167 -18.70 7.69 -18.26
C GLY A 167 -19.48 7.70 -16.94
N LEU A 168 -20.66 8.34 -16.95
CA LEU A 168 -21.60 8.31 -15.82
C LEU A 168 -22.21 6.91 -15.63
N LEU A 169 -22.48 6.18 -16.72
CA LEU A 169 -23.10 4.85 -16.66
C LEU A 169 -22.12 3.78 -16.15
N ASP A 170 -20.85 3.83 -16.59
CA ASP A 170 -19.76 2.98 -16.07
C ASP A 170 -19.64 3.16 -14.55
N ARG A 171 -19.50 4.41 -14.09
CA ARG A 171 -19.36 4.74 -12.66
C ARG A 171 -20.59 4.39 -11.81
N LEU A 172 -21.79 4.44 -12.39
CA LEU A 172 -23.01 3.92 -11.73
C LEU A 172 -23.03 2.38 -11.68
N ASN A 173 -22.59 1.69 -12.73
CA ASN A 173 -22.43 0.23 -12.75
C ASN A 173 -21.40 -0.23 -11.71
N ASP A 174 -20.26 0.47 -11.60
CA ASP A 174 -19.21 0.21 -10.60
C ASP A 174 -19.77 0.31 -9.17
N ILE A 175 -20.48 1.41 -8.86
CA ILE A 175 -21.13 1.62 -7.58
C ILE A 175 -22.11 0.47 -7.28
N VAL A 176 -22.99 0.13 -8.22
CA VAL A 176 -23.98 -0.94 -8.01
C VAL A 176 -23.31 -2.29 -7.79
N LYS A 177 -22.33 -2.67 -8.62
CA LYS A 177 -21.66 -3.97 -8.55
C LYS A 177 -20.83 -4.14 -7.29
N LEU A 178 -19.99 -3.18 -6.94
CA LEU A 178 -19.17 -3.25 -5.72
C LEU A 178 -20.04 -3.35 -4.46
N HIS A 179 -21.10 -2.54 -4.35
CA HIS A 179 -22.00 -2.58 -3.19
C HIS A 179 -22.81 -3.89 -3.14
N CYS A 180 -23.26 -4.41 -4.29
CA CYS A 180 -23.92 -5.72 -4.34
C CYS A 180 -22.96 -6.86 -3.94
N SER A 181 -21.71 -6.85 -4.40
CA SER A 181 -20.68 -7.81 -3.99
C SER A 181 -20.42 -7.77 -2.47
N TYR A 182 -20.23 -6.57 -1.91
CA TYR A 182 -20.09 -6.36 -0.47
C TYR A 182 -21.31 -6.86 0.32
N ILE A 183 -22.54 -6.58 -0.16
CA ILE A 183 -23.79 -7.08 0.44
C ILE A 183 -23.86 -8.61 0.36
N THR A 184 -23.53 -9.21 -0.79
CA THR A 184 -23.54 -10.66 -1.01
C THR A 184 -22.68 -11.36 0.03
N MET A 185 -21.41 -10.95 0.12
CA MET A 185 -20.45 -11.54 1.06
C MET A 185 -20.82 -11.24 2.52
N SER A 186 -21.30 -10.03 2.82
CA SER A 186 -21.76 -9.69 4.17
C SER A 186 -22.96 -10.54 4.60
N ARG A 187 -23.87 -10.89 3.67
CA ARG A 187 -25.00 -11.78 3.93
C ARG A 187 -24.56 -13.24 4.03
N MET A 188 -23.64 -13.72 3.19
CA MET A 188 -23.06 -15.07 3.33
C MET A 188 -22.44 -15.29 4.71
N CYS A 189 -21.55 -14.38 5.14
CA CYS A 189 -20.94 -14.43 6.47
C CYS A 189 -21.99 -14.31 7.59
N GLY A 190 -22.99 -13.43 7.44
CA GLY A 190 -24.07 -13.25 8.41
C GLY A 190 -24.97 -14.48 8.56
N GLU A 191 -25.31 -15.16 7.46
CA GLU A 191 -26.10 -16.40 7.46
C GLU A 191 -25.31 -17.58 8.05
N GLN A 192 -24.00 -17.67 7.78
CA GLN A 192 -23.13 -18.67 8.43
C GLN A 192 -23.09 -18.47 9.95
N VAL A 193 -22.92 -17.22 10.44
CA VAL A 193 -23.00 -16.93 11.88
C VAL A 193 -24.38 -17.28 12.44
N ARG A 194 -25.47 -16.82 11.81
CA ARG A 194 -26.84 -17.07 12.26
C ARG A 194 -27.15 -18.56 12.38
N TYR A 195 -26.72 -19.37 11.41
CA TYR A 195 -26.84 -20.82 11.46
C TYR A 195 -26.04 -21.41 12.63
N LEU A 196 -24.78 -21.01 12.80
CA LEU A 196 -23.92 -21.50 13.87
C LEU A 196 -24.44 -21.12 15.27
N GLU A 197 -24.87 -19.88 15.47
CA GLU A 197 -25.46 -19.41 16.74
C GLU A 197 -26.72 -20.19 17.10
N THR A 198 -27.59 -20.44 16.11
CA THR A 198 -28.80 -21.26 16.26
C THR A 198 -28.45 -22.71 16.61
N ALA A 199 -27.50 -23.32 15.90
CA ALA A 199 -27.10 -24.71 16.09
C ALA A 199 -26.35 -24.96 17.42
N LEU A 200 -25.64 -23.94 17.94
CA LEU A 200 -24.87 -24.00 19.18
C LEU A 200 -25.63 -23.46 20.40
N GLY A 201 -26.82 -22.88 20.22
CA GLY A 201 -27.64 -22.30 21.29
C GLY A 201 -27.00 -21.09 22.00
N LYS A 202 -26.08 -20.38 21.34
CA LYS A 202 -25.31 -19.28 21.95
C LYS A 202 -24.83 -18.26 20.91
N GLN A 203 -24.68 -17.01 21.33
CA GLN A 203 -24.07 -15.97 20.51
C GLN A 203 -22.57 -16.24 20.28
N LEU A 204 -22.06 -15.89 19.10
CA LEU A 204 -20.65 -15.95 18.73
C LEU A 204 -20.00 -14.55 18.77
N PRO A 205 -18.68 -14.44 18.99
CA PRO A 205 -17.99 -13.16 18.85
C PRO A 205 -18.13 -12.62 17.42
N ASN A 206 -18.21 -11.30 17.29
CA ASN A 206 -18.36 -10.63 15.99
C ASN A 206 -17.17 -10.97 15.07
N TRP A 207 -17.46 -11.66 13.96
CA TRP A 207 -16.44 -12.16 13.04
C TRP A 207 -15.58 -11.04 12.44
N ARG A 208 -16.14 -9.84 12.23
CA ARG A 208 -15.38 -8.68 11.71
C ARG A 208 -14.30 -8.25 12.69
N THR A 209 -14.64 -8.21 13.99
CA THR A 209 -13.71 -7.90 15.08
C THR A 209 -12.65 -8.99 15.22
N LEU A 210 -13.02 -10.27 15.06
CA LEU A 210 -12.04 -11.36 15.05
C LEU A 210 -11.07 -11.24 13.87
N VAL A 211 -11.57 -11.03 12.65
CA VAL A 211 -10.74 -10.91 11.43
C VAL A 211 -9.81 -9.71 11.50
N ALA A 212 -10.30 -8.55 11.95
CA ALA A 212 -9.52 -7.31 12.10
C ALA A 212 -8.46 -7.35 13.23
N ASP A 213 -8.49 -8.36 14.12
CA ASP A 213 -7.45 -8.57 15.14
C ASP A 213 -6.23 -9.36 14.59
N ALA A 214 -6.19 -9.71 13.30
CA ALA A 214 -4.94 -10.20 12.72
C ALA A 214 -3.91 -9.06 12.62
N PRO A 215 -2.61 -9.33 12.84
CA PRO A 215 -1.54 -8.33 12.68
C PRO A 215 -1.31 -7.92 11.21
N LEU A 216 -1.69 -8.79 10.27
CA LEU A 216 -1.71 -8.56 8.83
C LEU A 216 -2.68 -9.54 8.15
N MET A 217 -3.01 -9.27 6.89
CA MET A 217 -3.60 -10.24 5.97
C MET A 217 -2.67 -10.48 4.78
N ILE A 218 -2.87 -11.60 4.09
CA ILE A 218 -2.11 -11.96 2.89
C ILE A 218 -3.10 -12.04 1.71
N ALA A 219 -2.71 -11.55 0.54
CA ALA A 219 -3.52 -11.55 -0.68
C ALA A 219 -2.77 -12.15 -1.87
N ASN A 220 -3.45 -12.98 -2.67
CA ASN A 220 -2.93 -13.54 -3.93
C ASN A 220 -3.01 -12.53 -5.10
N SER A 221 -2.79 -11.24 -4.80
CA SER A 221 -2.60 -10.17 -5.78
C SER A 221 -1.09 -9.96 -5.99
N ASN A 222 -0.69 -9.69 -7.23
CA ASN A 222 0.67 -9.24 -7.57
C ASN A 222 0.54 -7.80 -8.09
N PRO A 223 1.24 -6.80 -7.54
CA PRO A 223 1.00 -5.40 -7.89
C PRO A 223 1.33 -5.10 -9.37
N TYR A 224 2.34 -5.76 -9.95
CA TYR A 224 2.72 -5.60 -11.36
C TYR A 224 1.72 -6.21 -12.35
N LEU A 225 0.86 -7.14 -11.89
CA LEU A 225 -0.22 -7.74 -12.68
C LEU A 225 -1.58 -7.08 -12.42
N ASP A 226 -1.95 -6.93 -11.14
CA ASP A 226 -3.24 -6.43 -10.66
C ASP A 226 -3.39 -4.91 -10.83
N TYR A 227 -4.63 -4.42 -10.80
CA TYR A 227 -4.92 -2.99 -10.91
C TYR A 227 -4.15 -2.19 -9.86
N ALA A 228 -3.56 -1.08 -10.32
CA ALA A 228 -2.90 -0.12 -9.46
C ALA A 228 -3.96 0.54 -8.56
N VAL A 229 -3.90 0.24 -7.27
CA VAL A 229 -4.79 0.80 -6.25
C VAL A 229 -4.01 1.12 -4.97
N PRO A 230 -4.51 2.04 -4.12
CA PRO A 230 -3.94 2.25 -2.80
C PRO A 230 -4.20 1.06 -1.89
N SER A 231 -3.21 0.68 -1.07
CA SER A 231 -3.35 -0.35 -0.07
C SER A 231 -2.52 -0.10 1.18
N THR A 232 -2.98 -0.59 2.32
CA THR A 232 -2.31 -0.46 3.62
C THR A 232 -1.19 -1.50 3.79
N ALA A 233 -0.15 -1.15 4.56
CA ALA A 233 1.07 -1.96 4.72
C ALA A 233 0.89 -3.28 5.50
N ASN A 234 -0.30 -3.49 6.09
CA ASN A 234 -0.76 -4.74 6.70
C ASN A 234 -1.40 -5.71 5.68
N ILE A 235 -1.46 -5.39 4.39
CA ILE A 235 -1.93 -6.29 3.32
C ILE A 235 -0.73 -6.73 2.46
N VAL A 236 -0.23 -7.93 2.74
CA VAL A 236 0.94 -8.50 2.06
C VAL A 236 0.52 -9.15 0.74
N ARG A 237 1.15 -8.74 -0.37
CA ARG A 237 0.84 -9.24 -1.71
C ARG A 237 1.85 -10.29 -2.16
N ILE A 238 1.37 -11.52 -2.37
CA ILE A 238 2.19 -12.70 -2.70
C ILE A 238 1.81 -13.33 -4.05
N GLY A 239 1.04 -12.62 -4.90
CA GLY A 239 0.68 -13.12 -6.22
C GLY A 239 1.93 -13.46 -7.03
N GLY A 240 1.92 -14.61 -7.71
CA GLY A 240 3.10 -15.16 -8.39
C GLY A 240 3.95 -16.12 -7.55
N MET A 241 3.81 -16.15 -6.21
CA MET A 241 4.48 -17.13 -5.32
C MET A 241 4.24 -18.59 -5.75
N THR A 242 3.08 -18.86 -6.36
CA THR A 242 2.70 -20.19 -6.86
C THR A 242 3.42 -20.59 -8.14
N MET A 243 4.14 -19.68 -8.80
CA MET A 243 4.92 -19.92 -10.00
C MET A 243 6.34 -20.38 -9.67
N ASP A 244 6.94 -21.09 -10.60
CA ASP A 244 8.27 -21.69 -10.47
C ASP A 244 9.04 -21.35 -11.75
N LEU A 245 9.71 -20.21 -11.76
CA LEU A 245 10.33 -19.65 -12.96
C LEU A 245 11.40 -20.59 -13.56
N GLU A 246 12.08 -21.38 -12.72
CA GLU A 246 13.02 -22.40 -13.20
C GLU A 246 12.32 -23.58 -13.86
N LYS A 247 11.17 -24.04 -13.36
CA LYS A 247 10.40 -25.10 -14.03
C LYS A 247 9.63 -24.58 -15.24
N LEU A 248 9.14 -23.34 -15.23
CA LEU A 248 8.46 -22.72 -16.38
C LEU A 248 9.42 -22.38 -17.53
N SER A 249 10.73 -22.27 -17.27
CA SER A 249 11.76 -22.11 -18.31
C SER A 249 12.38 -23.42 -18.79
N LYS A 250 12.19 -24.52 -18.07
CA LYS A 250 12.61 -25.88 -18.45
C LYS A 250 11.38 -26.64 -18.96
N VAL A 251 11.23 -26.77 -20.27
CA VAL A 251 10.12 -27.53 -20.88
C VAL A 251 10.12 -28.95 -20.31
N GLU A 252 9.19 -29.25 -19.41
CA GLU A 252 8.95 -30.62 -18.93
C GLU A 252 8.60 -31.50 -20.14
N ALA A 253 9.20 -32.69 -20.23
CA ALA A 253 8.99 -33.58 -21.36
C ALA A 253 7.50 -33.94 -21.50
N LEU A 254 6.85 -33.35 -22.50
CA LEU A 254 5.45 -33.60 -22.79
C LEU A 254 5.24 -35.10 -23.10
N PRO A 255 4.15 -35.73 -22.63
CA PRO A 255 3.81 -37.07 -23.05
C PRO A 255 3.69 -37.14 -24.58
N GLU A 256 4.17 -38.23 -25.18
CA GLU A 256 4.31 -38.41 -26.64
C GLU A 256 3.03 -38.06 -27.42
N GLU A 257 1.86 -38.34 -26.85
CA GLU A 257 0.55 -37.93 -27.36
C GLU A 257 0.46 -36.42 -27.66
N TYR A 258 0.83 -35.56 -26.71
CA TYR A 258 0.78 -34.09 -26.88
C TYR A 258 1.89 -33.60 -27.81
N GLU A 259 3.06 -34.25 -27.77
CA GLU A 259 4.18 -33.95 -28.67
C GLU A 259 3.83 -34.27 -30.14
N ASN A 260 2.97 -35.25 -30.39
CA ASN A 260 2.43 -35.55 -31.71
C ASN A 260 1.31 -34.58 -32.12
N ILE A 261 0.37 -34.25 -31.22
CA ILE A 261 -0.70 -33.26 -31.49
C ILE A 261 -0.11 -31.88 -31.84
N LEU A 262 0.92 -31.43 -31.12
CA LEU A 262 1.61 -30.15 -31.36
C LEU A 262 2.39 -30.12 -32.69
N LYS A 263 2.60 -31.26 -33.37
CA LYS A 263 3.24 -31.32 -34.69
C LYS A 263 2.26 -31.25 -35.87
N GLU A 264 0.95 -31.35 -35.64
CA GLU A 264 -0.02 -31.41 -36.74
C GLU A 264 -0.08 -30.13 -37.58
N ARG A 265 0.11 -28.95 -36.96
CA ARG A 265 -0.04 -27.61 -37.56
C ARG A 265 0.84 -26.59 -36.83
N ASP A 266 1.22 -25.50 -37.50
CA ASP A 266 2.15 -24.47 -36.98
C ASP A 266 1.66 -23.70 -35.74
N SER A 267 0.34 -23.69 -35.51
CA SER A 267 -0.31 -23.01 -34.39
C SER A 267 -1.26 -23.95 -33.67
N THR A 268 -1.06 -24.11 -32.36
CA THR A 268 -1.98 -24.83 -31.47
C THR A 268 -2.64 -23.88 -30.46
N VAL A 269 -3.90 -24.12 -30.14
CA VAL A 269 -4.70 -23.40 -29.14
C VAL A 269 -5.21 -24.38 -28.09
N LEU A 270 -5.08 -24.01 -26.81
CA LEU A 270 -5.63 -24.76 -25.68
C LEU A 270 -6.98 -24.15 -25.27
N ILE A 271 -7.95 -24.97 -24.87
CA ILE A 271 -9.25 -24.52 -24.34
C ILE A 271 -9.51 -25.22 -22.99
N SER A 272 -9.65 -24.45 -21.90
CA SER A 272 -9.90 -24.99 -20.55
C SER A 272 -10.74 -24.03 -19.69
N PHE A 273 -11.96 -24.44 -19.32
CA PHE A 273 -12.85 -23.65 -18.47
C PHE A 273 -12.71 -23.96 -16.96
N GLY A 274 -11.58 -24.54 -16.56
CA GLY A 274 -11.21 -24.77 -15.16
C GLY A 274 -11.46 -26.19 -14.66
N SER A 275 -11.89 -26.32 -13.41
CA SER A 275 -12.12 -27.63 -12.74
C SER A 275 -13.44 -27.75 -11.98
N VAL A 276 -14.23 -26.67 -11.91
CA VAL A 276 -15.55 -26.64 -11.24
C VAL A 276 -16.66 -26.52 -12.28
N ILE A 277 -16.54 -25.57 -13.20
CA ILE A 277 -17.34 -25.52 -14.42
C ILE A 277 -16.72 -26.48 -15.44
N ARG A 278 -17.54 -27.33 -16.06
CA ARG A 278 -17.10 -28.42 -16.95
C ARG A 278 -17.58 -28.16 -18.38
N SER A 279 -16.74 -28.44 -19.37
CA SER A 279 -16.99 -28.10 -20.77
C SER A 279 -18.17 -28.88 -21.37
N PHE A 280 -18.44 -30.09 -20.88
CA PHE A 280 -19.58 -30.90 -21.35
C PHE A 280 -20.93 -30.35 -20.89
N GLU A 281 -20.98 -29.72 -19.70
CA GLU A 281 -22.15 -29.03 -19.14
C GLU A 281 -22.47 -27.70 -19.85
N MET A 282 -21.65 -27.27 -20.81
CA MET A 282 -21.87 -26.08 -21.60
C MET A 282 -23.15 -26.21 -22.46
N PRO A 283 -24.00 -25.17 -22.56
CA PRO A 283 -25.14 -25.15 -23.47
C PRO A 283 -24.75 -25.41 -24.94
N ASP A 284 -25.56 -26.21 -25.64
CA ASP A 284 -25.24 -26.67 -27.00
C ASP A 284 -25.13 -25.55 -28.05
N TYR A 285 -25.74 -24.38 -27.80
CA TYR A 285 -25.62 -23.22 -28.69
C TYR A 285 -24.26 -22.49 -28.53
N PHE A 286 -23.62 -22.53 -27.36
CA PHE A 286 -22.22 -22.13 -27.21
C PHE A 286 -21.29 -23.18 -27.84
N LYS A 287 -21.55 -24.48 -27.64
CA LYS A 287 -20.80 -25.55 -28.32
C LYS A 287 -20.86 -25.40 -29.84
N ALA A 288 -22.01 -25.01 -30.41
CA ALA A 288 -22.17 -24.76 -31.85
C ALA A 288 -21.32 -23.58 -32.37
N GLY A 289 -21.25 -22.46 -31.64
CA GLY A 289 -20.38 -21.34 -31.99
C GLY A 289 -18.89 -21.71 -31.94
N ILE A 290 -18.48 -22.50 -30.94
CA ILE A 290 -17.13 -23.04 -30.82
C ILE A 290 -16.80 -24.02 -31.98
N ILE A 291 -17.74 -24.88 -32.39
CA ILE A 291 -17.56 -25.76 -33.56
C ILE A 291 -17.34 -24.94 -34.84
N LYS A 292 -18.18 -23.93 -35.07
CA LYS A 292 -18.07 -23.01 -36.22
C LYS A 292 -16.72 -22.26 -36.25
N MET A 293 -16.15 -21.94 -35.07
CA MET A 293 -14.77 -21.44 -34.99
C MET A 293 -13.75 -22.50 -35.44
N PHE A 294 -13.84 -23.74 -34.95
CA PHE A 294 -12.89 -24.81 -35.33
C PHE A 294 -12.88 -25.10 -36.84
N GLU A 295 -14.07 -25.07 -37.47
CA GLU A 295 -14.23 -25.24 -38.93
C GLU A 295 -13.54 -24.12 -39.71
N LYS A 296 -13.72 -22.86 -39.28
CA LYS A 296 -13.08 -21.69 -39.91
C LYS A 296 -11.56 -21.67 -39.71
N LEU A 297 -11.08 -22.08 -38.54
CA LEU A 297 -9.66 -22.10 -38.18
C LEU A 297 -9.05 -23.51 -38.39
N SER A 298 -9.36 -24.13 -39.53
CA SER A 298 -8.90 -25.49 -39.89
C SER A 298 -7.36 -25.64 -40.00
N ASN A 299 -6.65 -24.53 -40.14
CA ASN A 299 -5.19 -24.41 -40.08
C ASN A 299 -4.61 -24.33 -38.66
N VAL A 300 -5.46 -24.29 -37.62
CA VAL A 300 -5.08 -24.25 -36.20
C VAL A 300 -5.48 -25.56 -35.52
N THR A 301 -4.58 -26.15 -34.74
CA THR A 301 -4.88 -27.32 -33.90
C THR A 301 -5.51 -26.87 -32.58
N PHE A 302 -6.55 -27.54 -32.12
CA PHE A 302 -7.23 -27.24 -30.86
C PHE A 302 -7.13 -28.42 -29.89
N ILE A 303 -6.67 -28.16 -28.67
CA ILE A 303 -6.74 -29.09 -27.54
C ILE A 303 -7.85 -28.57 -26.63
N TRP A 304 -8.95 -29.30 -26.47
CA TRP A 304 -10.07 -28.88 -25.62
C TRP A 304 -10.18 -29.81 -24.41
N LYS A 305 -10.00 -29.24 -23.21
CA LYS A 305 -10.27 -29.94 -21.96
C LYS A 305 -11.77 -30.16 -21.80
N TYR A 306 -12.19 -31.43 -21.78
CA TYR A 306 -13.59 -31.87 -21.83
C TYR A 306 -13.75 -33.13 -20.97
N GLU A 307 -14.54 -33.05 -19.90
CA GLU A 307 -14.46 -33.95 -18.74
C GLU A 307 -15.19 -35.30 -18.91
N GLU A 308 -15.85 -35.52 -20.05
CA GLU A 308 -16.70 -36.69 -20.35
C GLU A 308 -16.28 -37.37 -21.68
N ASP A 309 -16.44 -38.69 -21.78
CA ASP A 309 -16.13 -39.44 -23.02
C ASP A 309 -17.32 -39.39 -24.01
N ASP A 310 -17.73 -38.19 -24.44
CA ASP A 310 -18.84 -38.05 -25.39
C ASP A 310 -18.39 -38.37 -26.83
N VAL A 311 -18.50 -39.66 -27.18
CA VAL A 311 -18.18 -40.21 -28.50
C VAL A 311 -19.07 -39.64 -29.62
N GLU A 312 -20.32 -39.26 -29.33
CA GLU A 312 -21.22 -38.70 -30.34
C GLU A 312 -20.95 -37.20 -30.56
N PHE A 313 -20.60 -36.46 -29.52
CA PHE A 313 -20.08 -35.10 -29.65
C PHE A 313 -18.73 -35.09 -30.39
N GLN A 314 -17.83 -36.03 -30.11
CA GLN A 314 -16.55 -36.11 -30.83
C GLN A 314 -16.71 -36.31 -32.34
N LYS A 315 -17.73 -37.05 -32.81
CA LYS A 315 -18.07 -37.17 -34.25
C LYS A 315 -18.52 -35.85 -34.90
N ARG A 316 -18.98 -34.87 -34.11
CA ARG A 316 -19.41 -33.54 -34.57
C ARG A 316 -18.25 -32.55 -34.68
N LEU A 317 -17.02 -32.93 -34.29
CA LEU A 317 -15.85 -32.06 -34.30
C LEU A 317 -15.01 -32.24 -35.57
N PRO A 318 -14.47 -31.15 -36.15
CA PRO A 318 -13.53 -31.26 -37.27
C PRO A 318 -12.16 -31.84 -36.83
N LYS A 319 -11.41 -32.38 -37.79
CA LYS A 319 -10.15 -33.15 -37.59
C LYS A 319 -8.98 -32.35 -36.98
N ASN A 320 -9.17 -31.09 -36.65
CA ASN A 320 -8.19 -30.25 -35.95
C ASN A 320 -8.45 -30.15 -34.44
N VAL A 321 -9.45 -30.87 -33.89
CA VAL A 321 -9.86 -30.78 -32.48
C VAL A 321 -9.59 -32.07 -31.72
N HIS A 322 -8.88 -31.96 -30.60
CA HIS A 322 -8.51 -33.04 -29.70
C HIS A 322 -9.17 -32.86 -28.33
N LEU A 323 -10.21 -33.65 -28.03
CA LEU A 323 -10.80 -33.69 -26.69
C LEU A 323 -9.88 -34.44 -25.72
N LYS A 324 -9.71 -33.90 -24.50
CA LYS A 324 -8.97 -34.55 -23.40
C LYS A 324 -9.64 -34.28 -22.04
N LYS A 325 -9.84 -35.31 -21.21
CA LYS A 325 -10.33 -35.15 -19.82
C LYS A 325 -9.42 -34.30 -18.93
N TRP A 326 -8.12 -34.38 -19.17
CA TRP A 326 -7.09 -33.65 -18.45
C TRP A 326 -5.98 -33.23 -19.41
N VAL A 327 -5.19 -32.23 -19.04
CA VAL A 327 -4.06 -31.74 -19.83
C VAL A 327 -2.89 -31.34 -18.91
N PRO A 328 -1.62 -31.51 -19.34
CA PRO A 328 -0.46 -31.00 -18.62
C PRO A 328 -0.33 -29.48 -18.87
N GLN A 329 -1.29 -28.70 -18.36
CA GLN A 329 -1.47 -27.26 -18.67
C GLN A 329 -0.17 -26.43 -18.53
N PRO A 330 0.64 -26.54 -17.46
CA PRO A 330 1.88 -25.77 -17.34
C PRO A 330 2.92 -26.10 -18.42
N ALA A 331 3.05 -27.37 -18.80
CA ALA A 331 4.00 -27.80 -19.84
C ALA A 331 3.52 -27.38 -21.25
N LEU A 332 2.20 -27.42 -21.52
CA LEU A 332 1.63 -26.88 -22.76
C LEU A 332 1.80 -25.36 -22.85
N LEU A 333 1.64 -24.62 -21.74
CA LEU A 333 1.88 -23.18 -21.68
C LEU A 333 3.37 -22.81 -21.81
N ALA A 334 4.29 -23.72 -21.50
CA ALA A 334 5.72 -23.53 -21.78
C ALA A 334 6.10 -23.77 -23.26
N ASP A 335 5.30 -24.50 -24.04
CA ASP A 335 5.67 -24.87 -25.41
C ASP A 335 5.43 -23.74 -26.44
N LYS A 336 6.40 -23.48 -27.32
CA LYS A 336 6.36 -22.42 -28.34
C LYS A 336 5.33 -22.62 -29.48
N ARG A 337 4.81 -23.84 -29.65
CA ARG A 337 3.79 -24.20 -30.67
C ARG A 337 2.38 -23.89 -30.18
N LEU A 338 2.16 -23.88 -28.87
CA LEU A 338 0.98 -23.26 -28.29
C LEU A 338 1.04 -21.74 -28.49
N LYS A 339 0.04 -21.16 -29.15
CA LYS A 339 -0.07 -19.71 -29.36
C LYS A 339 -1.01 -19.09 -28.33
N VAL A 340 -2.28 -19.50 -28.35
CA VAL A 340 -3.34 -18.91 -27.52
C VAL A 340 -3.86 -19.93 -26.51
N PHE A 341 -4.23 -19.44 -25.33
CA PHE A 341 -5.04 -20.17 -24.36
C PHE A 341 -6.42 -19.53 -24.22
N VAL A 342 -7.48 -20.24 -24.61
CA VAL A 342 -8.87 -19.89 -24.28
C VAL A 342 -9.19 -20.42 -22.89
N THR A 343 -9.52 -19.54 -21.95
CA THR A 343 -9.73 -19.93 -20.56
C THR A 343 -10.82 -19.12 -19.88
N HIS A 344 -11.49 -19.74 -18.91
CA HIS A 344 -12.39 -19.06 -17.96
C HIS A 344 -11.74 -17.93 -17.13
N GLY A 345 -10.41 -17.79 -17.15
CA GLY A 345 -9.72 -16.72 -16.41
C GLY A 345 -9.63 -16.92 -14.88
N GLY A 346 -9.82 -18.15 -14.37
CA GLY A 346 -9.55 -18.46 -12.96
C GLY A 346 -8.09 -18.18 -12.60
N LEU A 347 -7.85 -17.52 -11.47
CA LEU A 347 -6.59 -16.83 -11.14
C LEU A 347 -5.31 -17.67 -11.29
N GLY A 348 -5.36 -18.99 -11.04
CA GLY A 348 -4.24 -19.89 -11.28
C GLY A 348 -3.76 -19.90 -12.74
N SER A 349 -4.70 -20.06 -13.69
CA SER A 349 -4.40 -19.98 -15.13
C SER A 349 -3.95 -18.58 -15.55
N THR A 350 -4.50 -17.53 -14.94
CA THR A 350 -4.13 -16.14 -15.21
C THR A 350 -2.68 -15.84 -14.78
N MET A 351 -2.23 -16.41 -13.66
CA MET A 351 -0.84 -16.36 -13.22
C MET A 351 0.07 -17.18 -14.13
N GLU A 352 -0.33 -18.40 -14.52
CA GLU A 352 0.44 -19.24 -15.47
C GLU A 352 0.63 -18.54 -16.82
N LEU A 353 -0.39 -17.84 -17.34
CA LEU A 353 -0.32 -17.02 -18.54
C LEU A 353 0.71 -15.88 -18.41
N ALA A 354 0.61 -15.08 -17.36
CA ALA A 354 1.48 -13.94 -17.14
C ALA A 354 2.96 -14.36 -16.91
N TYR A 355 3.19 -15.49 -16.23
CA TYR A 355 4.53 -16.02 -15.96
C TYR A 355 5.07 -16.98 -17.05
N THR A 356 4.32 -17.22 -18.13
CA THR A 356 4.82 -17.84 -19.38
C THR A 356 4.88 -16.86 -20.56
N GLY A 357 4.24 -15.69 -20.45
CA GLY A 357 4.16 -14.70 -21.54
C GLY A 357 3.34 -15.21 -22.73
N LYS A 358 2.22 -15.88 -22.47
CA LYS A 358 1.32 -16.43 -23.51
C LYS A 358 0.11 -15.53 -23.77
N THR A 359 -0.37 -15.53 -25.02
CA THR A 359 -1.60 -14.81 -25.37
C THR A 359 -2.84 -15.60 -24.95
N ALA A 360 -3.93 -14.89 -24.65
CA ALA A 360 -5.13 -15.53 -24.10
C ALA A 360 -6.45 -14.90 -24.56
N LEU A 361 -7.46 -15.76 -24.69
CA LEU A 361 -8.85 -15.36 -24.74
C LEU A 361 -9.51 -15.69 -23.40
N MET A 362 -9.84 -14.64 -22.64
CA MET A 362 -10.36 -14.74 -21.28
C MET A 362 -11.89 -14.66 -21.33
N VAL A 363 -12.57 -15.79 -21.10
CA VAL A 363 -14.03 -15.94 -21.21
C VAL A 363 -14.64 -16.19 -19.83
N PRO A 364 -14.77 -15.16 -18.97
CA PRO A 364 -15.18 -15.32 -17.58
C PRO A 364 -16.63 -15.80 -17.44
N ILE A 365 -16.84 -16.79 -16.56
CA ILE A 365 -18.15 -17.41 -16.34
C ILE A 365 -18.84 -16.80 -15.10
N PHE A 366 -18.15 -16.74 -13.95
CA PHE A 366 -18.65 -16.20 -12.68
C PHE A 366 -17.51 -15.91 -11.67
N GLY A 367 -17.82 -15.30 -10.52
CA GLY A 367 -16.85 -15.14 -9.42
C GLY A 367 -15.77 -14.09 -9.69
N ASP A 368 -14.51 -14.40 -9.37
CA ASP A 368 -13.34 -13.53 -9.58
C ASP A 368 -12.90 -13.42 -11.05
N GLN A 369 -13.41 -14.31 -11.90
CA GLN A 369 -13.02 -14.44 -13.30
C GLN A 369 -13.15 -13.15 -14.13
N PRO A 370 -14.20 -12.31 -14.01
CA PRO A 370 -14.30 -11.05 -14.77
C PRO A 370 -13.20 -10.05 -14.40
N HIS A 371 -12.84 -9.96 -13.12
CA HIS A 371 -11.70 -9.15 -12.66
C HIS A 371 -10.41 -9.65 -13.30
N ASN A 372 -10.14 -10.96 -13.19
CA ASN A 372 -8.93 -11.57 -13.72
C ASN A 372 -8.79 -11.41 -15.25
N ALA A 373 -9.91 -11.49 -15.98
CA ALA A 373 -9.95 -11.31 -17.42
C ALA A 373 -9.54 -9.89 -17.83
N GLN A 374 -10.16 -8.87 -17.21
CA GLN A 374 -9.85 -7.46 -17.49
C GLN A 374 -8.44 -7.08 -16.98
N MET A 375 -8.04 -7.60 -15.81
CA MET A 375 -6.73 -7.45 -15.20
C MET A 375 -5.59 -7.88 -16.13
N LEU A 376 -5.74 -9.01 -16.83
CA LEU A 376 -4.74 -9.48 -17.81
C LEU A 376 -4.87 -8.73 -19.15
N ALA A 377 -6.10 -8.48 -19.61
CA ALA A 377 -6.34 -7.84 -20.90
C ALA A 377 -5.80 -6.40 -20.99
N ARG A 378 -5.80 -5.64 -19.88
CA ARG A 378 -5.25 -4.27 -19.84
C ARG A 378 -3.75 -4.19 -20.21
N HIS A 379 -2.99 -5.27 -20.02
CA HIS A 379 -1.58 -5.36 -20.42
C HIS A 379 -1.40 -5.63 -21.92
N GLY A 380 -2.48 -5.75 -22.70
CA GLY A 380 -2.43 -5.89 -24.15
C GLY A 380 -1.98 -7.26 -24.67
N GLY A 381 -1.77 -8.25 -23.79
CA GLY A 381 -1.43 -9.64 -24.16
C GLY A 381 -2.63 -10.60 -24.21
N ALA A 382 -3.82 -10.16 -23.79
CA ALA A 382 -5.03 -10.97 -23.74
C ALA A 382 -6.27 -10.16 -24.11
N VAL A 383 -7.36 -10.86 -24.46
CA VAL A 383 -8.68 -10.26 -24.73
C VAL A 383 -9.69 -10.80 -23.73
N ALA A 384 -10.41 -9.91 -23.04
CA ALA A 384 -11.59 -10.26 -22.25
C ALA A 384 -12.82 -10.34 -23.18
N TYR A 385 -13.58 -11.43 -23.09
CA TYR A 385 -14.62 -11.80 -24.05
C TYR A 385 -15.88 -12.26 -23.31
N ASP A 386 -17.06 -11.76 -23.69
CA ASP A 386 -18.31 -12.14 -23.00
C ASP A 386 -18.64 -13.62 -23.27
N LYS A 387 -18.97 -14.38 -22.23
CA LYS A 387 -19.43 -15.77 -22.37
C LYS A 387 -20.67 -15.88 -23.26
N PHE A 388 -21.52 -14.85 -23.31
CA PHE A 388 -22.69 -14.82 -24.19
C PHE A 388 -22.32 -14.69 -25.68
N ASP A 389 -21.13 -14.16 -25.99
CA ASP A 389 -20.61 -14.10 -27.37
C ASP A 389 -20.09 -15.45 -27.87
N LEU A 390 -19.94 -16.49 -27.02
CA LEU A 390 -19.53 -17.84 -27.46
C LEU A 390 -20.48 -18.46 -28.51
N ALA A 391 -21.72 -17.98 -28.59
CA ALA A 391 -22.69 -18.39 -29.62
C ALA A 391 -22.31 -17.87 -31.02
N ASP A 392 -21.60 -16.73 -31.11
CA ASP A 392 -21.15 -16.15 -32.37
C ASP A 392 -19.78 -16.70 -32.77
N GLY A 393 -19.82 -17.86 -33.45
CA GLY A 393 -18.62 -18.48 -34.02
C GLY A 393 -17.88 -17.66 -35.07
N ASP A 394 -18.48 -16.61 -35.66
CA ASP A 394 -17.76 -15.71 -36.57
C ASP A 394 -16.92 -14.69 -35.80
N LYS A 395 -17.54 -14.04 -34.80
CA LYS A 395 -16.84 -13.14 -33.86
C LYS A 395 -15.75 -13.87 -33.08
N LEU A 396 -16.03 -15.09 -32.60
CA LEU A 396 -15.07 -15.92 -31.89
C LEU A 396 -13.87 -16.31 -32.77
N ALA A 397 -14.12 -16.73 -34.01
CA ALA A 397 -13.05 -17.05 -34.97
C ALA A 397 -12.18 -15.83 -35.32
N ALA A 398 -12.79 -14.65 -35.49
CA ALA A 398 -12.04 -13.42 -35.76
C ALA A 398 -11.06 -13.08 -34.62
N VAL A 399 -11.53 -13.10 -33.37
CA VAL A 399 -10.70 -12.78 -32.19
C VAL A 399 -9.61 -13.83 -31.95
N VAL A 400 -9.91 -15.13 -32.09
CA VAL A 400 -8.89 -16.17 -31.95
C VAL A 400 -7.86 -16.12 -33.08
N ASN A 401 -8.24 -15.78 -34.31
CA ASN A 401 -7.30 -15.58 -35.40
C ASN A 401 -6.37 -14.37 -35.17
N ASP A 402 -6.89 -13.24 -34.68
CA ASP A 402 -6.09 -12.08 -34.30
C ASP A 402 -5.07 -12.45 -33.21
N LEU A 403 -5.52 -13.10 -32.12
CA LEU A 403 -4.64 -13.61 -31.06
C LEU A 403 -3.57 -14.63 -31.52
N VAL A 404 -3.80 -15.35 -32.62
CA VAL A 404 -2.82 -16.28 -33.24
C VAL A 404 -1.82 -15.56 -34.16
N THR A 405 -2.23 -14.49 -34.85
CA THR A 405 -1.49 -13.92 -36.00
C THR A 405 -0.89 -12.54 -35.74
N ASN A 406 -1.41 -11.78 -34.78
CA ASN A 406 -0.98 -10.41 -34.48
C ASN A 406 0.13 -10.41 -33.41
N PRO A 407 1.38 -10.06 -33.76
CA PRO A 407 2.54 -10.25 -32.87
C PRO A 407 2.47 -9.37 -31.62
N LYS A 408 1.71 -8.26 -31.65
CA LYS A 408 1.59 -7.32 -30.53
C LYS A 408 1.10 -7.98 -29.24
N TYR A 409 0.19 -8.95 -29.32
CA TYR A 409 -0.25 -9.69 -28.13
C TYR A 409 0.90 -10.47 -27.50
N GLN A 410 1.77 -11.07 -28.30
CA GLN A 410 2.93 -11.85 -27.85
C GLN A 410 4.06 -10.94 -27.33
N GLU A 411 4.30 -9.81 -27.98
CA GLU A 411 5.23 -8.74 -27.55
C GLU A 411 4.82 -8.15 -26.18
N ASN A 412 3.53 -7.83 -26.03
CA ASN A 412 2.95 -7.33 -24.78
C ASN A 412 3.01 -8.38 -23.66
N ALA A 413 2.66 -9.64 -23.96
CA ALA A 413 2.73 -10.74 -22.99
C ALA A 413 4.18 -11.03 -22.56
N HIS A 414 5.16 -10.89 -23.45
CA HIS A 414 6.58 -10.95 -23.10
C HIS A 414 7.05 -9.75 -22.27
N THR A 415 6.58 -8.54 -22.58
CA THR A 415 6.87 -7.33 -21.77
C THR A 415 6.39 -7.49 -20.33
N LEU A 416 5.16 -7.99 -20.14
CA LEU A 416 4.61 -8.32 -18.81
C LEU A 416 5.43 -9.42 -18.10
N LEU A 417 5.83 -10.46 -18.83
CA LEU A 417 6.69 -11.54 -18.32
C LEU A 417 8.05 -11.00 -17.84
N GLU A 418 8.66 -10.06 -18.56
CA GLU A 418 9.91 -9.43 -18.16
C GLU A 418 9.76 -8.58 -16.90
N VAL A 419 8.70 -7.77 -16.79
CA VAL A 419 8.41 -7.01 -15.55
C VAL A 419 8.25 -7.97 -14.35
N LEU A 420 7.46 -9.04 -14.50
CA LEU A 420 7.21 -10.01 -13.42
C LEU A 420 8.46 -10.83 -13.04
N ARG A 421 9.37 -11.08 -13.99
CA ARG A 421 10.68 -11.72 -13.73
C ARG A 421 11.70 -10.80 -13.05
N ASN A 422 11.49 -9.49 -13.09
CA ASN A 422 12.40 -8.48 -12.53
C ASN A 422 11.77 -7.68 -11.37
N GLN A 423 10.68 -8.18 -10.77
CA GLN A 423 10.01 -7.50 -9.64
C GLN A 423 10.96 -7.36 -8.42
N PRO A 424 10.93 -6.25 -7.65
CA PRO A 424 11.98 -5.92 -6.66
C PRO A 424 12.14 -6.85 -5.45
N THR A 425 11.19 -7.78 -5.22
CA THR A 425 11.20 -8.73 -4.09
C THR A 425 10.55 -10.04 -4.52
N ASP A 426 11.11 -11.19 -4.11
CA ASP A 426 10.49 -12.49 -4.39
C ASP A 426 9.23 -12.72 -3.52
N PRO A 427 8.08 -13.15 -4.09
CA PRO A 427 6.85 -13.37 -3.34
C PRO A 427 6.87 -14.49 -2.28
N LYS A 428 7.82 -15.43 -2.30
CA LYS A 428 8.00 -16.44 -1.23
C LYS A 428 8.86 -15.86 -0.11
N GLU A 429 9.90 -15.11 -0.45
CA GLU A 429 10.74 -14.41 0.53
C GLU A 429 9.92 -13.37 1.32
N GLU A 430 9.11 -12.55 0.64
CA GLU A 430 8.19 -11.60 1.28
C GLU A 430 7.16 -12.30 2.17
N LEU A 431 6.59 -13.43 1.73
CA LEU A 431 5.71 -14.24 2.56
C LEU A 431 6.39 -14.63 3.88
N LEU A 432 7.55 -15.28 3.80
CA LEU A 432 8.21 -15.86 4.98
C LEU A 432 8.60 -14.78 5.99
N LYS A 433 9.25 -13.70 5.52
CA LYS A 433 9.64 -12.55 6.36
C LYS A 433 8.44 -11.90 7.06
N LYS A 434 7.32 -11.72 6.35
CA LYS A 434 6.09 -11.13 6.91
C LYS A 434 5.38 -12.07 7.89
N LEU A 435 5.33 -13.36 7.57
CA LEU A 435 4.73 -14.40 8.42
C LEU A 435 5.50 -14.52 9.74
N GLU A 436 6.82 -14.62 9.69
CA GLU A 436 7.69 -14.71 10.87
C GLU A 436 7.58 -13.46 11.76
N PHE A 437 7.53 -12.27 11.16
CA PHE A 437 7.29 -11.02 11.90
C PHE A 437 5.91 -10.99 12.57
N ALA A 438 4.85 -11.46 11.89
CA ALA A 438 3.51 -11.57 12.46
C ALA A 438 3.43 -12.60 13.60
N ILE A 439 4.20 -13.70 13.52
CA ILE A 439 4.33 -14.70 14.59
C ILE A 439 5.12 -14.13 15.78
N LYS A 440 6.19 -13.35 15.55
CA LYS A 440 6.95 -12.68 16.63
C LYS A 440 6.12 -11.57 17.30
N PHE A 441 5.34 -10.82 16.54
CA PHE A 441 4.62 -9.63 17.02
C PHE A 441 3.08 -9.72 16.81
N PRO A 442 2.39 -10.75 17.32
CA PRO A 442 0.97 -11.03 16.99
C PRO A 442 -0.01 -9.97 17.52
N LYS A 443 0.47 -9.05 18.37
CA LYS A 443 -0.29 -7.91 18.93
C LYS A 443 0.15 -6.54 18.39
N PHE A 444 1.07 -6.47 17.44
CA PHE A 444 1.39 -5.20 16.78
C PHE A 444 0.22 -4.79 15.87
N ARG A 445 -0.24 -3.55 16.01
CA ARG A 445 -1.40 -3.00 15.27
C ARG A 445 -1.11 -1.66 14.62
N SER A 446 0.10 -1.09 14.73
CA SER A 446 0.43 0.24 14.21
C SER A 446 0.41 0.35 12.67
N LEU A 447 0.31 -0.79 11.97
CA LEU A 447 0.07 -0.93 10.53
C LEU A 447 -1.42 -0.92 10.13
N ASN A 448 -2.35 -1.05 11.09
CA ASN A 448 -3.78 -0.92 10.85
C ASN A 448 -4.16 0.57 10.98
N PRO A 449 -4.80 1.19 9.98
CA PRO A 449 -5.28 2.57 10.12
C PRO A 449 -6.28 2.74 11.24
N ALA A 450 -6.20 3.87 11.96
CA ALA A 450 -7.22 4.26 12.94
C ALA A 450 -8.63 4.40 12.32
N LEU A 451 -8.71 4.59 10.99
CA LEU A 451 -9.96 4.65 10.24
C LEU A 451 -10.63 3.29 10.01
N SER A 452 -9.98 2.14 10.26
CA SER A 452 -10.64 0.84 10.10
C SER A 452 -11.75 0.59 11.14
N THR A 453 -11.88 1.47 12.15
CA THR A 453 -12.88 1.38 13.22
C THR A 453 -13.92 2.50 13.23
N VAL A 454 -14.01 3.34 12.18
CA VAL A 454 -14.93 4.51 12.14
C VAL A 454 -16.03 4.38 11.07
N GLY A 455 -17.06 5.23 11.16
CA GLY A 455 -18.21 5.20 10.26
C GLY A 455 -17.95 5.85 8.89
N PHE A 456 -18.83 5.59 7.91
CA PHE A 456 -18.72 6.04 6.51
C PHE A 456 -18.41 7.54 6.34
N ILE A 457 -19.01 8.41 7.15
CA ILE A 457 -18.77 9.87 7.08
C ILE A 457 -17.38 10.24 7.65
N GLN A 458 -16.86 9.45 8.59
CA GLN A 458 -15.46 9.50 9.04
C GLN A 458 -14.53 8.63 8.18
N PHE A 459 -14.97 8.07 7.05
CA PHE A 459 -14.10 7.30 6.14
C PHE A 459 -13.67 8.14 4.92
N TYR A 460 -14.57 8.98 4.41
CA TYR A 460 -14.35 9.72 3.16
C TYR A 460 -13.76 11.12 3.31
N TYR A 461 -13.50 11.60 4.54
CA TYR A 461 -12.68 12.79 4.90
C TYR A 461 -12.22 13.62 3.67
N LEU A 462 -13.07 14.53 3.21
CA LEU A 462 -13.12 14.99 1.82
C LEU A 462 -12.04 16.03 1.43
N ASP A 463 -11.00 16.24 2.25
CA ASP A 463 -10.26 17.50 2.28
C ASP A 463 -8.74 17.41 2.69
N ALA A 464 -7.84 17.14 1.71
CA ALA A 464 -6.41 17.55 1.56
C ALA A 464 -5.30 17.16 2.62
N LEU A 465 -4.00 17.62 2.51
CA LEU A 465 -2.91 17.65 3.57
C LEU A 465 -1.49 18.22 3.15
N ALA A 466 -0.57 18.56 4.11
CA ALA A 466 0.89 18.94 3.96
C ALA A 466 1.73 18.80 5.32
N VAL A 467 3.00 19.21 5.62
CA VAL A 467 4.18 19.92 4.98
C VAL A 467 5.58 19.27 5.34
N ILE A 468 6.73 20.00 5.55
CA ILE A 468 8.17 19.52 5.43
C ILE A 468 9.24 20.11 6.41
N ALA A 469 10.42 19.43 6.60
CA ALA A 469 11.74 20.05 6.97
C ALA A 469 13.09 19.25 6.80
N VAL A 470 13.17 17.91 6.69
CA VAL A 470 14.37 17.11 7.13
C VAL A 470 15.39 16.69 6.03
N HIS A 471 15.96 17.63 5.29
CA HIS A 471 16.51 17.27 3.96
C HIS A 471 17.96 16.68 3.89
N VAL A 472 18.99 17.47 4.18
CA VAL A 472 20.38 17.19 3.74
C VAL A 472 20.98 15.84 4.20
N LYS A 473 20.69 15.41 5.44
CA LYS A 473 21.26 14.17 6.03
C LYS A 473 20.80 12.90 5.30
N PHE A 474 19.60 12.92 4.72
CA PHE A 474 19.03 11.80 3.98
C PHE A 474 19.75 11.60 2.63
N ILE A 475 19.86 12.68 1.85
CA ILE A 475 20.52 12.70 0.52
C ILE A 475 21.96 12.16 0.61
N SER A 476 22.73 12.64 1.59
CA SER A 476 24.14 12.23 1.76
C SER A 476 24.28 10.74 2.05
N LYS A 477 23.37 10.14 2.84
CA LYS A 477 23.43 8.70 3.15
C LYS A 477 22.88 7.84 2.01
N LEU A 478 21.92 8.36 1.22
CA LEU A 478 21.45 7.72 0.00
C LEU A 478 22.59 7.63 -1.03
N ALA A 479 23.38 8.68 -1.22
CA ALA A 479 24.58 8.66 -2.08
C ALA A 479 25.62 7.62 -1.61
N ASP A 480 25.96 7.60 -0.31
CA ASP A 480 26.80 6.56 0.30
C ASP A 480 26.29 5.15 -0.03
N ILE A 481 24.99 4.87 0.17
CA ILE A 481 24.39 3.54 -0.06
C ILE A 481 24.52 3.08 -1.52
N ILE A 482 24.35 4.00 -2.46
CA ILE A 482 24.41 3.70 -3.90
C ILE A 482 25.86 3.44 -4.34
N ALA A 483 26.81 4.24 -3.87
CA ALA A 483 28.24 4.00 -4.12
C ALA A 483 28.77 2.74 -3.40
N ASP A 484 28.24 2.41 -2.21
CA ASP A 484 28.54 1.17 -1.47
C ASP A 484 28.08 -0.10 -2.22
N ARG A 485 27.18 0.03 -3.21
CA ARG A 485 26.75 -1.06 -4.12
C ARG A 485 27.53 -1.12 -5.44
N GLY A 486 28.45 -0.19 -5.69
CA GLY A 486 29.35 -0.20 -6.85
C GLY A 486 28.87 0.61 -8.06
N HIS A 487 27.83 1.42 -7.93
CA HIS A 487 27.49 2.44 -8.93
C HIS A 487 28.47 3.62 -8.86
N ASP A 488 28.75 4.28 -9.99
CA ASP A 488 29.37 5.61 -9.97
C ASP A 488 28.33 6.66 -9.53
N VAL A 489 28.77 7.63 -8.73
CA VAL A 489 27.88 8.60 -8.07
C VAL A 489 28.56 9.98 -8.04
N THR A 490 27.96 10.93 -8.76
CA THR A 490 28.29 12.36 -8.60
C THR A 490 27.21 13.05 -7.77
N LEU A 491 27.60 13.67 -6.65
CA LEU A 491 26.72 14.44 -5.77
C LEU A 491 26.92 15.94 -6.00
N ILE A 492 25.96 16.57 -6.68
CA ILE A 492 25.95 18.02 -6.95
C ILE A 492 25.39 18.77 -5.74
N GLN A 493 26.06 19.85 -5.31
CA GLN A 493 25.70 20.64 -4.13
C GLN A 493 25.64 22.15 -4.46
N PRO A 494 24.46 22.68 -4.85
CA PRO A 494 24.25 24.12 -5.02
C PRO A 494 24.10 24.83 -3.66
N PHE A 495 24.92 25.84 -3.41
CA PHE A 495 24.89 26.58 -2.15
C PHE A 495 23.84 27.71 -2.18
N HIS A 496 22.64 27.42 -1.65
CA HIS A 496 21.59 28.42 -1.38
C HIS A 496 21.76 29.17 -0.05
N ASN A 497 22.68 28.72 0.81
CA ASN A 497 23.13 29.38 2.03
C ASN A 497 24.52 28.84 2.41
N ALA A 498 25.26 29.52 3.28
CA ALA A 498 26.61 29.12 3.69
C ALA A 498 26.66 28.04 4.80
N LEU A 499 25.62 27.21 4.94
CA LEU A 499 25.64 26.10 5.89
C LEU A 499 26.62 25.01 5.43
N LYS A 500 27.78 24.91 6.08
CA LYS A 500 28.79 23.83 5.93
C LYS A 500 28.30 22.47 6.46
N ASN A 501 27.06 22.10 6.15
CA ASN A 501 26.37 20.95 6.74
C ASN A 501 26.72 19.60 6.10
N THR A 502 27.48 19.57 5.00
CA THR A 502 27.83 18.33 4.26
C THR A 502 29.25 17.82 4.51
N GLU A 503 30.14 18.62 5.10
CA GLU A 503 31.51 18.23 5.45
C GLU A 503 31.50 17.00 6.38
N GLY A 504 31.96 15.84 5.89
CA GLY A 504 32.01 14.57 6.64
C GLY A 504 30.69 13.79 6.73
N LEU A 505 29.60 14.23 6.08
CA LEU A 505 28.37 13.43 5.97
C LEU A 505 28.50 12.27 4.97
N VAL A 506 29.08 12.55 3.80
CA VAL A 506 29.46 11.56 2.78
C VAL A 506 30.75 10.87 3.22
N LYS A 507 30.80 9.54 3.08
CA LYS A 507 31.86 8.69 3.66
C LYS A 507 32.47 7.73 2.64
N ASN A 508 31.73 7.34 1.61
CA ASN A 508 32.30 6.59 0.50
C ASN A 508 33.19 7.54 -0.35
N LYS A 509 34.48 7.21 -0.45
CA LYS A 509 35.50 8.05 -1.12
C LYS A 509 35.42 8.04 -2.64
N ASN A 510 34.61 7.14 -3.22
CA ASN A 510 34.44 7.04 -4.66
C ASN A 510 33.38 8.02 -5.19
N ILE A 511 32.63 8.68 -4.30
CA ILE A 511 31.63 9.69 -4.66
C ILE A 511 32.32 10.96 -5.12
N THR A 512 32.06 11.39 -6.35
CA THR A 512 32.50 12.69 -6.86
C THR A 512 31.59 13.78 -6.30
N ILE A 513 32.12 14.70 -5.48
CA ILE A 513 31.34 15.83 -4.97
C ILE A 513 31.57 17.06 -5.85
N LEU A 514 30.50 17.59 -6.45
CA LEU A 514 30.52 18.79 -7.28
C LEU A 514 29.84 19.94 -6.54
N ASN A 515 30.65 20.77 -5.88
CA ASN A 515 30.18 21.96 -5.17
C ASN A 515 29.93 23.10 -6.17
N TYR A 516 28.70 23.60 -6.23
CA TYR A 516 28.34 24.75 -7.06
C TYR A 516 28.20 26.00 -6.20
N TYR A 517 29.21 26.87 -6.30
CA TYR A 517 29.27 28.15 -5.60
C TYR A 517 28.72 29.27 -6.51
N PRO A 518 27.59 29.90 -6.18
CA PRO A 518 27.06 31.01 -6.97
C PRO A 518 27.87 32.31 -6.74
N ASP A 519 27.71 33.30 -7.61
CA ASP A 519 28.47 34.57 -7.60
C ASP A 519 28.32 35.35 -6.28
N HIS A 520 27.20 35.10 -5.58
CA HIS A 520 26.85 35.72 -4.32
C HIS A 520 27.18 34.88 -3.09
N TYR A 521 28.00 33.83 -3.23
CA TYR A 521 28.39 32.96 -2.11
C TYR A 521 29.02 33.74 -0.94
N GLU A 522 29.78 34.81 -1.22
CA GLU A 522 30.28 35.70 -0.17
C GLU A 522 29.15 36.39 0.64
N GLU A 523 28.06 36.82 0.00
CA GLU A 523 26.89 37.37 0.70
C GLU A 523 26.30 36.30 1.66
N LEU A 524 26.19 35.06 1.17
CA LEU A 524 25.68 33.93 1.95
C LEU A 524 26.55 33.62 3.17
N THR A 525 27.88 33.82 3.09
CA THR A 525 28.81 33.61 4.21
C THR A 525 28.82 34.76 5.24
N LYS A 526 28.47 35.98 4.82
CA LYS A 526 28.49 37.19 5.67
C LYS A 526 27.14 37.46 6.35
N THR A 527 26.07 36.89 5.83
CA THR A 527 24.76 36.87 6.49
C THR A 527 24.82 35.88 7.66
N GLU A 528 24.63 36.33 8.90
CA GLU A 528 24.36 35.39 10.01
C GLU A 528 23.18 34.50 9.60
N THR A 529 23.34 33.17 9.73
CA THR A 529 22.42 32.18 9.13
C THR A 529 20.97 32.54 9.46
N GLN A 530 20.20 33.00 8.46
CA GLN A 530 18.89 33.65 8.65
C GLN A 530 18.09 32.93 9.74
N THR A 531 18.01 33.54 10.90
CA THR A 531 17.22 32.98 11.99
C THR A 531 15.79 33.43 11.85
N PHE A 532 14.88 32.54 12.24
CA PHE A 532 13.45 32.74 12.11
C PHE A 532 12.82 32.71 13.52
N PRO A 533 13.13 33.70 14.40
CA PRO A 533 12.56 33.74 15.74
C PRO A 533 11.03 33.77 15.72
N LEU A 534 10.43 34.31 14.64
CA LEU A 534 9.00 34.26 14.34
C LEU A 534 8.39 32.83 14.37
N PHE A 535 9.16 31.77 14.13
CA PHE A 535 8.62 30.40 14.27
C PHE A 535 8.39 29.98 15.73
N TRP A 536 9.00 30.62 16.73
CA TRP A 536 8.75 30.28 18.13
C TRP A 536 7.33 30.61 18.57
N ASP A 537 6.89 31.86 18.41
CA ASP A 537 5.64 32.38 19.00
C ASP A 537 4.67 33.04 18.00
N SER A 538 5.08 33.39 16.78
CA SER A 538 4.23 34.16 15.88
C SER A 538 3.03 33.35 15.39
N GLY A 539 1.82 33.77 15.79
CA GLY A 539 0.56 33.22 15.29
C GLY A 539 0.39 33.34 13.76
N ILE A 540 1.12 34.24 13.11
CA ILE A 540 1.17 34.35 11.64
C ILE A 540 1.74 33.07 11.02
N MET A 541 2.84 32.54 11.56
CA MET A 541 3.52 31.38 11.00
C MET A 541 2.77 30.06 11.25
N ASN A 542 1.82 30.05 12.19
CA ASN A 542 0.94 28.91 12.48
C ASN A 542 -0.43 28.98 11.76
N ASN A 543 -0.73 30.07 11.05
CA ASN A 543 -2.00 30.29 10.35
C ASN A 543 -1.95 29.74 8.91
N ALA A 544 -2.84 28.81 8.58
CA ALA A 544 -2.79 28.08 7.31
C ALA A 544 -3.08 28.97 6.08
N ILE A 545 -3.98 29.97 6.18
CA ILE A 545 -4.22 30.91 5.08
C ILE A 545 -2.99 31.79 4.83
N LEU A 546 -2.33 32.27 5.90
CA LEU A 546 -1.15 33.13 5.76
C LEU A 546 0.06 32.36 5.22
N GLN A 547 0.15 31.05 5.47
CA GLN A 547 1.17 30.18 4.85
C GLN A 547 1.05 30.12 3.32
N ILE A 548 -0.15 30.21 2.73
CA ILE A 548 -0.34 30.25 1.26
C ILE A 548 0.44 31.40 0.62
N VAL A 549 0.44 32.56 1.26
CA VAL A 549 1.11 33.76 0.73
C VAL A 549 2.56 33.85 1.20
N THR A 550 2.85 33.51 2.46
CA THR A 550 4.20 33.70 3.02
C THR A 550 5.20 32.64 2.57
N LEU A 551 4.81 31.37 2.39
CA LEU A 551 5.73 30.28 2.07
C LEU A 551 6.49 30.50 0.73
N PRO A 552 5.82 30.90 -0.38
CA PRO A 552 6.52 31.15 -1.65
C PRO A 552 7.51 32.32 -1.57
N TYR A 553 7.18 33.42 -0.89
CA TYR A 553 8.08 34.58 -0.77
C TYR A 553 9.23 34.35 0.19
N VAL A 554 9.01 33.63 1.30
CA VAL A 554 10.04 33.42 2.33
C VAL A 554 11.05 32.34 1.94
N LEU A 555 10.64 31.27 1.26
CA LEU A 555 11.54 30.18 0.86
C LEU A 555 11.92 30.22 -0.63
N GLY A 556 10.97 30.53 -1.52
CA GLY A 556 11.21 30.56 -2.97
C GLY A 556 12.23 31.62 -3.39
N ALA A 557 12.23 32.78 -2.73
CA ALA A 557 13.21 33.84 -2.97
C ALA A 557 14.65 33.39 -2.64
N THR A 558 14.83 32.57 -1.60
CA THR A 558 16.13 31.99 -1.20
C THR A 558 16.68 31.04 -2.26
N PHE A 559 15.81 30.28 -2.93
CA PHE A 559 16.24 29.36 -3.99
C PHE A 559 16.57 30.09 -5.30
N LYS A 560 15.75 31.07 -5.70
CA LYS A 560 15.80 31.73 -7.02
C LYS A 560 17.21 32.19 -7.45
N LYS A 561 17.96 32.93 -6.60
CA LYS A 561 19.23 33.56 -7.01
C LYS A 561 20.28 32.52 -7.45
N THR A 562 20.41 31.40 -6.73
CA THR A 562 21.33 30.31 -7.07
C THR A 562 20.78 29.42 -8.19
N ALA A 563 19.49 29.09 -8.15
CA ALA A 563 18.84 28.25 -9.15
C ALA A 563 18.89 28.87 -10.56
N THR A 564 18.57 30.16 -10.67
CA THR A 564 18.64 30.90 -11.95
C THR A 564 20.06 30.98 -12.50
N GLN A 565 21.09 31.01 -11.64
CA GLN A 565 22.48 30.99 -12.09
C GLN A 565 22.89 29.59 -12.59
N LEU A 566 22.61 28.55 -11.81
CA LEU A 566 22.96 27.15 -12.15
C LEU A 566 22.32 26.70 -13.46
N LEU A 567 21.04 27.03 -13.68
CA LEU A 567 20.32 26.68 -14.90
C LEU A 567 20.74 27.48 -16.15
N ARG A 568 21.68 28.43 -15.99
CA ARG A 568 22.28 29.23 -17.06
C ARG A 568 23.78 28.96 -17.25
N ASP A 569 24.40 28.10 -16.45
CA ASP A 569 25.82 27.74 -16.62
C ASP A 569 25.97 26.68 -17.72
N GLU A 570 26.16 27.17 -18.96
CA GLU A 570 26.36 26.33 -20.14
C GLU A 570 27.61 25.43 -20.00
N ASN A 571 28.65 25.86 -19.27
CA ASN A 571 29.87 25.06 -19.07
C ASN A 571 29.59 23.86 -18.16
N LEU A 572 28.86 24.10 -17.06
CA LEU A 572 28.41 23.03 -16.16
C LEU A 572 27.47 22.06 -16.89
N LEU A 573 26.50 22.58 -17.64
CA LEU A 573 25.56 21.74 -18.40
C LEU A 573 26.27 20.89 -19.45
N GLU A 574 27.28 21.43 -20.14
CA GLU A 574 28.12 20.66 -21.06
C GLU A 574 28.96 19.59 -20.34
N ASP A 575 29.59 19.90 -19.21
CA ASP A 575 30.36 18.93 -18.43
C ASP A 575 29.48 17.78 -17.93
N LEU A 576 28.31 18.09 -17.38
CA LEU A 576 27.33 17.08 -16.93
C LEU A 576 26.81 16.21 -18.08
N LYS A 577 26.59 16.77 -19.29
CA LYS A 577 26.25 15.96 -20.48
C LYS A 577 27.40 15.05 -20.91
N LYS A 578 28.66 15.50 -20.83
CA LYS A 578 29.85 14.70 -21.18
C LYS A 578 30.08 13.50 -20.22
N ARG A 579 29.50 13.52 -19.01
CA ARG A 579 29.59 12.43 -18.03
C ARG A 579 28.65 11.25 -18.26
N GLN A 580 27.63 11.39 -19.12
CA GLN A 580 26.75 10.29 -19.57
C GLN A 580 26.08 9.48 -18.42
N PHE A 581 25.46 10.15 -17.43
CA PHE A 581 24.76 9.47 -16.34
C PHE A 581 23.48 8.75 -16.81
N ASP A 582 23.21 7.55 -16.28
CA ASP A 582 21.96 6.80 -16.57
C ASP A 582 20.70 7.43 -15.94
N VAL A 583 20.85 8.11 -14.80
CA VAL A 583 19.73 8.62 -14.01
C VAL A 583 20.15 9.82 -13.15
N VAL A 584 19.22 10.76 -12.92
CA VAL A 584 19.34 11.81 -11.90
C VAL A 584 18.39 11.51 -10.74
N ILE A 585 18.88 11.62 -9.51
CA ILE A 585 18.06 11.48 -8.30
C ILE A 585 17.87 12.87 -7.69
N ALA A 586 16.63 13.35 -7.60
CA ALA A 586 16.33 14.73 -7.21
C ALA A 586 15.33 14.79 -6.04
N GLU A 587 15.66 15.58 -5.01
CA GLU A 587 14.70 16.00 -3.98
C GLU A 587 13.57 16.81 -4.65
N THR A 588 12.31 16.63 -4.22
CA THR A 588 11.16 17.31 -4.84
C THR A 588 10.75 18.59 -4.13
N PHE A 589 11.23 18.88 -2.92
CA PHE A 589 10.92 20.16 -2.25
C PHE A 589 11.45 21.39 -3.01
N GLU A 590 12.62 21.28 -3.62
CA GLU A 590 13.24 22.28 -4.49
C GLU A 590 13.38 21.66 -5.90
N LEU A 591 12.86 22.34 -6.92
CA LEU A 591 12.61 21.73 -8.23
C LEU A 591 13.79 21.86 -9.21
N THR A 592 14.84 22.62 -8.91
CA THR A 592 15.98 22.83 -9.81
C THR A 592 16.64 21.50 -10.21
N GLY A 593 16.74 20.53 -9.29
CA GLY A 593 17.27 19.19 -9.60
C GLY A 593 16.43 18.42 -10.63
N VAL A 594 15.09 18.57 -10.59
CA VAL A 594 14.17 17.94 -11.55
C VAL A 594 14.28 18.59 -12.94
N TYR A 595 14.44 19.91 -12.99
CA TYR A 595 14.64 20.63 -14.25
C TYR A 595 16.04 20.45 -14.83
N LEU A 596 17.07 20.26 -13.98
CA LEU A 596 18.41 19.88 -14.43
C LEU A 596 18.38 18.53 -15.15
N ALA A 597 17.70 17.51 -14.60
CA ALA A 597 17.51 16.23 -15.28
C ALA A 597 16.87 16.38 -16.67
N HIS A 598 15.83 17.22 -16.77
CA HIS A 598 15.17 17.54 -18.04
C HIS A 598 16.11 18.24 -19.05
N LEU A 599 16.92 19.21 -18.62
CA LEU A 599 17.91 19.89 -19.48
C LEU A 599 19.04 18.95 -19.94
N LEU A 600 19.38 17.96 -19.12
CA LEU A 600 20.36 16.93 -19.44
C LEU A 600 19.79 15.81 -20.35
N GLU A 601 18.47 15.72 -20.48
CA GLU A 601 17.72 14.67 -21.20
C GLU A 601 17.86 13.27 -20.55
N ILE A 602 18.01 13.25 -19.21
CA ILE A 602 18.26 12.04 -18.40
C ILE A 602 17.02 11.72 -17.53
N PRO A 603 16.63 10.43 -17.36
CA PRO A 603 15.55 10.04 -16.45
C PRO A 603 15.71 10.58 -15.02
N CYS A 604 14.61 11.02 -14.42
CA CYS A 604 14.59 11.55 -13.06
C CYS A 604 13.90 10.57 -12.09
N ILE A 605 14.55 10.26 -10.98
CA ILE A 605 13.94 9.59 -9.83
C ILE A 605 13.69 10.64 -8.75
N PRO A 606 12.43 11.08 -8.56
CA PRO A 606 12.06 12.03 -7.52
C PRO A 606 12.10 11.36 -6.15
N ILE A 607 12.66 12.05 -5.17
CA ILE A 607 12.79 11.58 -3.79
C ILE A 607 12.31 12.64 -2.80
N MET A 608 12.00 12.19 -1.58
CA MET A 608 11.51 13.01 -0.49
C MET A 608 12.13 12.57 0.83
N SER A 609 12.92 13.46 1.39
CA SER A 609 13.66 13.27 2.63
C SER A 609 12.84 13.46 3.92
N THR A 610 11.56 13.83 3.84
CA THR A 610 10.61 13.67 4.96
C THR A 610 9.70 12.45 4.80
N VAL A 611 8.79 12.29 5.77
CA VAL A 611 7.86 11.17 5.88
C VAL A 611 6.97 11.05 4.64
N ARG A 612 6.04 11.99 4.42
CA ARG A 612 5.07 11.98 3.30
C ARG A 612 4.69 13.41 2.91
N PHE A 613 4.40 13.61 1.63
CA PHE A 613 4.12 14.94 1.09
C PHE A 613 3.03 14.89 0.01
N PRO A 614 1.75 15.15 0.35
CA PRO A 614 0.60 14.75 -0.47
C PRO A 614 0.60 15.23 -1.90
N ILE A 615 1.04 16.46 -2.18
CA ILE A 615 1.06 17.00 -3.55
C ILE A 615 1.87 16.13 -4.51
N TYR A 616 2.96 15.49 -4.03
CA TYR A 616 3.78 14.57 -4.80
C TYR A 616 3.24 13.15 -4.70
N ASN A 617 2.87 12.67 -3.50
CA ASN A 617 2.30 11.33 -3.34
C ASN A 617 1.08 11.08 -4.26
N LYS A 618 0.26 12.11 -4.52
CA LYS A 618 -0.87 12.07 -5.48
C LYS A 618 -0.44 11.76 -6.92
N LEU A 619 0.72 12.26 -7.39
CA LEU A 619 1.26 12.00 -8.75
C LEU A 619 1.70 10.54 -8.97
N PHE A 620 1.76 9.77 -7.88
CA PHE A 620 2.10 8.36 -7.84
C PHE A 620 0.93 7.47 -7.42
N GLY A 621 -0.27 8.05 -7.26
CA GLY A 621 -1.51 7.31 -7.02
C GLY A 621 -1.93 7.17 -5.55
N GLN A 622 -1.22 7.80 -4.61
CA GLN A 622 -1.64 7.79 -3.21
C GLN A 622 -2.88 8.69 -3.00
N PRO A 623 -3.92 8.23 -2.29
CA PRO A 623 -5.11 9.02 -2.00
C PRO A 623 -4.83 10.11 -0.95
N SER A 624 -5.85 10.91 -0.63
CA SER A 624 -5.73 11.92 0.42
C SER A 624 -5.36 11.28 1.76
N LEU A 625 -4.45 11.91 2.49
CA LEU A 625 -4.03 11.47 3.83
C LEU A 625 -5.03 11.86 4.92
N THR A 626 -6.06 12.64 4.57
CA THR A 626 -7.07 13.19 5.48
C THR A 626 -7.71 12.09 6.34
N GLY A 627 -7.75 12.27 7.65
CA GLY A 627 -8.25 11.28 8.61
C GLY A 627 -7.30 10.13 8.95
N TYR A 628 -6.36 9.79 8.06
CA TYR A 628 -5.27 8.85 8.39
C TYR A 628 -4.16 9.54 9.21
N VAL A 629 -3.96 10.84 8.99
CA VAL A 629 -3.01 11.70 9.69
C VAL A 629 -3.76 12.93 10.21
N PRO A 630 -3.74 13.23 11.54
CA PRO A 630 -4.35 14.43 12.10
C PRO A 630 -3.51 15.69 11.82
N GLN A 631 -4.02 16.86 12.20
CA GLN A 631 -3.29 18.13 12.11
C GLN A 631 -3.02 18.81 13.46
N VAL A 632 -2.30 19.94 13.36
CA VAL A 632 -1.97 20.83 14.46
C VAL A 632 -3.25 21.29 15.16
N GLY A 633 -3.46 20.84 16.40
CA GLY A 633 -4.66 21.12 17.20
C GLY A 633 -5.83 20.16 16.99
N SER A 634 -5.64 19.02 16.32
CA SER A 634 -6.64 17.96 16.16
C SER A 634 -6.27 16.70 16.92
N GLU A 635 -7.28 16.01 17.47
CA GLU A 635 -7.11 14.67 18.05
C GLU A 635 -6.93 13.56 17.01
N LEU A 636 -6.41 12.40 17.47
CA LEU A 636 -6.33 11.18 16.65
C LEU A 636 -7.73 10.70 16.23
N ALA A 637 -7.86 10.07 15.05
CA ALA A 637 -9.15 9.76 14.41
C ALA A 637 -10.13 8.87 15.22
N GLN A 638 -9.69 8.19 16.28
CA GLN A 638 -10.56 7.46 17.22
C GLN A 638 -11.26 8.37 18.24
N GLN A 639 -10.75 9.58 18.45
CA GLN A 639 -11.22 10.57 19.41
C GLN A 639 -11.68 11.89 18.75
N ALA A 640 -11.23 12.15 17.52
CA ALA A 640 -11.57 13.32 16.71
C ALA A 640 -13.08 13.58 16.58
N GLY A 641 -13.53 14.75 17.03
CA GLY A 641 -14.90 15.22 16.97
C GLY A 641 -15.31 15.73 15.58
N PHE A 642 -16.18 16.73 15.52
CA PHE A 642 -16.45 17.44 14.25
C PHE A 642 -15.39 18.52 13.97
N PHE A 643 -14.98 19.27 14.99
CA PHE A 643 -14.07 20.40 14.84
C PHE A 643 -12.63 20.00 14.58
N ASP A 644 -12.15 18.89 15.15
CA ASP A 644 -10.84 18.29 14.81
C ASP A 644 -10.76 17.99 13.32
N ARG A 645 -11.77 17.28 12.81
CA ARG A 645 -11.86 16.93 11.40
C ARG A 645 -11.94 18.20 10.55
N LEU A 646 -12.76 19.18 10.91
CA LEU A 646 -12.82 20.47 10.21
C LEU A 646 -11.49 21.26 10.26
N ASN A 647 -10.71 21.17 11.34
CA ASN A 647 -9.40 21.80 11.47
C ASN A 647 -8.34 21.10 10.62
N ASP A 648 -8.34 19.76 10.56
CA ASP A 648 -7.55 19.00 9.58
C ASP A 648 -7.85 19.58 8.19
N VAL A 649 -9.09 19.37 7.76
CA VAL A 649 -9.69 19.75 6.47
C VAL A 649 -9.34 21.17 5.99
N TYR A 650 -9.43 22.15 6.90
CA TYR A 650 -9.09 23.53 6.62
C TYR A 650 -7.58 23.73 6.39
N ARG A 651 -6.74 23.27 7.32
CA ARG A 651 -5.27 23.41 7.23
C ARG A 651 -4.72 22.72 6.00
N ASN A 652 -5.27 21.54 5.75
CA ASN A 652 -5.01 20.66 4.64
C ASN A 652 -5.19 21.35 3.28
N PHE A 653 -6.38 21.92 3.04
CA PHE A 653 -6.72 22.60 1.79
C PHE A 653 -5.78 23.79 1.55
N CYS A 654 -5.50 24.57 2.59
CA CYS A 654 -4.52 25.65 2.54
C CYS A 654 -3.10 25.14 2.25
N GLY A 655 -2.68 24.00 2.83
CA GLY A 655 -1.36 23.41 2.62
C GLY A 655 -1.12 22.93 1.19
N ASP A 656 -2.11 22.24 0.59
CA ASP A 656 -2.06 21.84 -0.83
C ASP A 656 -1.95 23.07 -1.76
N ILE A 657 -2.69 24.15 -1.49
CA ILE A 657 -2.62 25.41 -2.28
C ILE A 657 -1.27 26.12 -2.08
N ALA A 658 -0.80 26.25 -0.83
CA ALA A 658 0.47 26.87 -0.50
C ALA A 658 1.64 26.20 -1.24
N GLN A 659 1.61 24.87 -1.32
CA GLN A 659 2.63 24.09 -2.01
C GLN A 659 2.48 24.15 -3.54
N GLU A 660 1.26 24.15 -4.09
CA GLU A 660 1.04 24.36 -5.54
C GLU A 660 1.57 25.74 -5.95
N TRP A 661 1.33 26.78 -5.15
CA TRP A 661 1.81 28.15 -5.39
C TRP A 661 3.32 28.26 -5.25
N PHE A 662 3.92 27.60 -4.26
CA PHE A 662 5.39 27.54 -4.11
C PHE A 662 6.04 26.79 -5.28
N ASN A 663 5.48 25.66 -5.71
CA ASN A 663 5.97 24.93 -6.88
C ASN A 663 5.77 25.70 -8.19
N LYS A 664 4.66 26.44 -8.34
CA LYS A 664 4.46 27.35 -9.47
C LYS A 664 5.46 28.50 -9.46
N TYR A 665 5.72 29.12 -8.31
CA TYR A 665 6.72 30.19 -8.20
C TYR A 665 8.11 29.70 -8.64
N GLN A 666 8.49 28.48 -8.24
CA GLN A 666 9.69 27.81 -8.73
C GLN A 666 9.65 27.58 -10.25
N ASN A 667 8.58 26.98 -10.77
CA ASN A 667 8.38 26.74 -12.21
C ASN A 667 8.49 28.03 -13.04
N ASP A 668 7.96 29.14 -12.53
CA ASP A 668 7.94 30.43 -13.22
C ASP A 668 9.37 31.03 -13.28
N PHE A 669 10.12 31.04 -12.16
CA PHE A 669 11.50 31.55 -12.18
C PHE A 669 12.48 30.61 -12.90
N ILE A 670 12.20 29.31 -12.93
CA ILE A 670 12.98 28.32 -13.68
C ILE A 670 12.77 28.51 -15.19
N GLN A 671 11.53 28.77 -15.64
CA GLN A 671 11.27 29.11 -17.04
C GLN A 671 11.91 30.46 -17.43
N GLU A 672 11.87 31.46 -16.55
CA GLU A 672 12.60 32.73 -16.71
C GLU A 672 14.12 32.53 -16.78
N ALA A 673 14.68 31.61 -15.99
CA ALA A 673 16.09 31.25 -16.05
C ALA A 673 16.46 30.61 -17.40
N ILE A 674 15.70 29.60 -17.83
CA ILE A 674 15.96 28.79 -19.03
C ILE A 674 15.63 29.53 -20.34
N GLY A 675 14.84 30.61 -20.30
CA GLY A 675 14.61 31.52 -21.43
C GLY A 675 13.72 30.99 -22.55
N LYS A 676 13.17 29.78 -22.41
CA LYS A 676 12.22 29.11 -23.32
C LYS A 676 11.15 28.37 -22.50
N PRO A 677 9.98 28.04 -23.08
CA PRO A 677 8.98 27.21 -22.41
C PRO A 677 9.57 25.87 -21.96
N VAL A 678 9.16 25.41 -20.78
CA VAL A 678 9.54 24.12 -20.19
C VAL A 678 8.29 23.32 -19.81
N PRO A 679 8.36 21.97 -19.72
CA PRO A 679 7.24 21.17 -19.20
C PRO A 679 6.86 21.61 -17.78
N PHE A 680 5.59 21.49 -17.42
CA PHE A 680 5.14 21.83 -16.08
C PHE A 680 5.71 20.83 -15.05
N TRP A 681 6.00 21.27 -13.83
CA TRP A 681 6.76 20.47 -12.86
C TRP A 681 6.13 19.09 -12.58
N LYS A 682 4.79 18.98 -12.59
CA LYS A 682 4.08 17.70 -12.44
C LYS A 682 4.39 16.72 -13.56
N ASP A 683 4.53 17.21 -14.79
CA ASP A 683 4.78 16.39 -15.97
C ASP A 683 6.23 15.88 -16.03
N LEU A 684 7.17 16.52 -15.31
CA LEU A 684 8.51 15.98 -15.07
C LEU A 684 8.51 14.97 -13.92
N VAL A 685 8.02 15.36 -12.73
CA VAL A 685 7.99 14.50 -11.54
C VAL A 685 7.22 13.19 -11.80
N LYS A 686 6.13 13.24 -12.57
CA LYS A 686 5.31 12.06 -12.88
C LYS A 686 5.92 11.12 -13.95
N GLN A 687 7.09 11.38 -14.53
CA GLN A 687 7.66 10.42 -15.50
C GLN A 687 8.15 9.14 -14.82
N SER A 688 8.68 9.26 -13.61
CA SER A 688 9.30 8.15 -12.89
C SER A 688 8.33 7.00 -12.58
N PRO A 689 8.82 5.74 -12.54
CA PRO A 689 8.07 4.59 -12.05
C PRO A 689 7.94 4.58 -10.52
N VAL A 690 8.80 5.30 -9.79
CA VAL A 690 8.87 5.27 -8.32
C VAL A 690 9.03 6.66 -7.71
N TYR A 691 8.67 6.78 -6.43
CA TYR A 691 8.87 7.96 -5.60
C TYR A 691 9.39 7.53 -4.22
N ILE A 692 10.63 7.90 -3.90
CA ILE A 692 11.32 7.39 -2.71
C ILE A 692 11.10 8.34 -1.53
N THR A 693 10.72 7.82 -0.37
CA THR A 693 10.27 8.62 0.79
C THR A 693 10.94 8.18 2.09
N ASN A 694 11.28 9.12 2.98
CA ASN A 694 11.89 8.84 4.30
C ASN A 694 10.84 8.39 5.36
N SER A 695 9.69 7.89 4.92
CA SER A 695 8.70 7.18 5.76
C SER A 695 9.17 5.77 6.09
N ASN A 696 8.97 5.33 7.34
CA ASN A 696 9.12 3.93 7.74
C ASN A 696 7.75 3.36 8.12
N PRO A 697 7.23 2.30 7.48
CA PRO A 697 5.85 1.83 7.70
C PRO A 697 5.51 1.42 9.14
N TYR A 698 6.51 1.00 9.94
CA TYR A 698 6.30 0.53 11.31
C TYR A 698 6.36 1.68 12.33
N LEU A 699 6.98 2.82 11.97
CA LEU A 699 6.98 4.06 12.76
C LEU A 699 5.84 4.99 12.36
N ASP A 700 5.66 5.21 11.06
CA ASP A 700 4.74 6.16 10.42
C ASP A 700 3.27 5.69 10.45
N PHE A 701 2.34 6.64 10.41
CA PHE A 701 0.91 6.39 10.33
C PHE A 701 0.58 5.37 9.24
N ALA A 702 -0.37 4.48 9.53
CA ALA A 702 -0.89 3.53 8.56
C ALA A 702 -1.83 4.26 7.59
N VAL A 703 -1.40 4.39 6.34
CA VAL A 703 -2.13 5.03 5.25
C VAL A 703 -2.20 4.05 4.07
N PRO A 704 -3.23 4.12 3.22
CA PRO A 704 -3.22 3.44 1.92
C PRO A 704 -2.20 4.11 0.99
N THR A 705 -1.35 3.32 0.35
CA THR A 705 -0.39 3.80 -0.65
C THR A 705 -0.18 2.81 -1.80
N THR A 706 0.44 3.28 -2.87
CA THR A 706 0.69 2.54 -4.11
C THR A 706 2.10 1.94 -4.12
N ALA A 707 2.31 0.88 -4.90
CA ALA A 707 3.61 0.20 -5.00
C ALA A 707 4.74 1.08 -5.59
N THR A 708 4.39 2.23 -6.16
CA THR A 708 5.32 3.27 -6.63
C THR A 708 5.91 4.10 -5.50
N VAL A 709 5.27 4.21 -4.33
CA VAL A 709 5.75 5.03 -3.21
C VAL A 709 6.66 4.18 -2.32
N VAL A 710 7.97 4.27 -2.55
CA VAL A 710 8.98 3.44 -1.90
C VAL A 710 9.35 4.03 -0.54
N HIS A 711 9.02 3.32 0.53
CA HIS A 711 9.30 3.73 1.91
C HIS A 711 10.70 3.24 2.36
N VAL A 712 11.63 4.17 2.63
CA VAL A 712 13.04 3.90 3.01
C VAL A 712 13.45 4.60 4.32
N GLY A 713 12.47 5.00 5.13
CA GLY A 713 12.70 5.64 6.41
C GLY A 713 13.55 4.79 7.35
N GLY A 714 14.62 5.38 7.87
CA GLY A 714 15.58 4.70 8.75
C GLY A 714 16.93 4.36 8.10
N ILE A 715 17.14 4.53 6.78
CA ILE A 715 18.47 4.31 6.15
C ILE A 715 19.64 5.12 6.76
N THR A 716 19.34 6.17 7.53
CA THR A 716 20.34 6.97 8.26
C THR A 716 20.76 6.36 9.60
N MET A 717 20.11 5.28 10.05
CA MET A 717 20.25 4.67 11.38
C MET A 717 21.10 3.39 11.32
N ASP A 718 22.42 3.54 11.47
CA ASP A 718 23.37 2.42 11.42
C ASP A 718 23.33 1.57 12.70
N LEU A 719 22.45 0.56 12.73
CA LEU A 719 22.23 -0.34 13.87
C LEU A 719 23.52 -1.02 14.39
N GLN A 720 24.48 -1.31 13.52
CA GLN A 720 25.73 -1.98 13.91
C GLN A 720 26.69 -1.00 14.60
N LYS A 721 26.75 0.26 14.16
CA LYS A 721 27.49 1.31 14.86
C LYS A 721 26.76 1.76 16.14
N MET A 722 25.42 1.78 16.17
CA MET A 722 24.65 2.03 17.39
C MET A 722 24.84 0.97 18.48
N ARG A 723 25.26 -0.25 18.13
CA ARG A 723 25.67 -1.30 19.09
C ARG A 723 27.14 -1.21 19.52
N LYS A 724 27.95 -0.39 18.83
CA LYS A 724 29.39 -0.19 19.05
C LYS A 724 29.69 1.28 19.35
N VAL A 725 28.89 1.84 20.25
CA VAL A 725 28.96 3.27 20.62
C VAL A 725 30.34 3.60 21.16
N GLY A 726 30.96 4.65 20.64
CA GLY A 726 32.20 5.19 21.21
C GLY A 726 31.97 5.76 22.62
N GLN A 727 33.03 5.94 23.38
CA GLN A 727 32.94 6.65 24.66
C GLN A 727 32.42 8.08 24.45
N VAL A 728 31.59 8.55 25.38
CA VAL A 728 31.17 9.96 25.41
C VAL A 728 32.41 10.78 25.80
N PRO A 729 32.67 11.98 25.21
CA PRO A 729 33.82 12.78 25.60
C PRO A 729 33.81 13.07 27.11
N GLU A 730 34.99 13.07 27.72
CA GLU A 730 35.18 13.07 29.18
C GLU A 730 34.49 14.25 29.88
N GLU A 731 34.42 15.41 29.22
CA GLU A 731 33.70 16.62 29.66
C GLU A 731 32.17 16.43 29.86
N TYR A 732 31.61 15.33 29.38
CA TYR A 732 30.21 14.94 29.58
C TYR A 732 30.06 13.66 30.41
N GLU A 733 31.09 12.81 30.50
CA GLU A 733 31.09 11.65 31.41
C GLU A 733 30.93 12.10 32.87
N SER A 734 31.53 13.23 33.25
CA SER A 734 31.32 13.90 34.55
C SER A 734 29.85 14.30 34.76
N ILE A 735 29.28 15.04 33.81
CA ILE A 735 27.88 15.52 33.83
C ILE A 735 26.90 14.35 33.93
N LEU A 736 27.14 13.27 33.17
CA LEU A 736 26.36 12.02 33.19
C LEU A 736 26.57 11.19 34.48
N ARG A 737 27.38 11.65 35.45
CA ARG A 737 27.57 11.01 36.75
C ARG A 737 27.04 11.84 37.93
N GLU A 738 26.56 13.07 37.72
CA GLU A 738 26.06 13.96 38.78
C GLU A 738 24.77 13.49 39.46
N LYS A 739 23.88 12.83 38.70
CA LYS A 739 22.54 12.39 39.10
C LYS A 739 22.18 11.06 38.44
N ASP A 740 21.19 10.36 39.01
CA ASP A 740 20.70 9.07 38.48
C ASP A 740 19.90 9.19 37.18
N SER A 741 19.38 10.38 36.87
CA SER A 741 18.62 10.67 35.65
C SER A 741 19.17 11.89 34.94
N THR A 742 19.44 11.76 33.64
CA THR A 742 19.81 12.89 32.76
C THR A 742 18.74 13.11 31.69
N VAL A 743 18.38 14.36 31.44
CA VAL A 743 17.49 14.77 30.34
C VAL A 743 18.29 15.60 29.34
N LEU A 744 18.18 15.25 28.05
CA LEU A 744 18.76 16.04 26.95
C LEU A 744 17.69 17.00 26.40
N ILE A 745 18.08 18.22 26.01
CA ILE A 745 17.18 19.21 25.40
C ILE A 745 17.81 19.76 24.12
N SER A 746 17.14 19.59 22.96
CA SER A 746 17.62 20.09 21.67
C SER A 746 16.51 20.38 20.66
N PHE A 747 16.35 21.66 20.31
CA PHE A 747 15.35 22.14 19.34
C PHE A 747 15.85 22.17 17.89
N GLY A 748 16.86 21.35 17.57
CA GLY A 748 17.39 21.16 16.21
C GLY A 748 18.66 21.95 15.91
N SER A 749 18.89 22.24 14.63
CA SER A 749 20.03 23.02 14.12
C SER A 749 19.62 24.37 13.50
N PHE A 750 18.38 24.50 13.06
CA PHE A 750 17.84 25.66 12.34
C PHE A 750 17.23 26.70 13.28
N ILE A 751 16.36 26.26 14.20
CA ILE A 751 15.85 27.07 15.30
C ILE A 751 16.88 27.09 16.43
N ARG A 752 17.16 28.25 16.99
CA ARG A 752 18.15 28.44 18.07
C ARG A 752 17.46 28.55 19.43
N SER A 753 18.01 27.90 20.45
CA SER A 753 17.49 27.96 21.82
C SER A 753 17.67 29.33 22.47
N TYR A 754 18.68 30.11 22.07
CA TYR A 754 18.90 31.45 22.63
C TYR A 754 17.84 32.47 22.18
N GLU A 755 17.19 32.22 21.05
CA GLU A 755 16.12 33.05 20.47
C GLU A 755 14.72 32.70 20.98
N MET A 756 14.63 31.66 21.83
CA MET A 756 13.39 31.26 22.47
C MET A 756 12.78 32.43 23.26
N PRO A 757 11.45 32.67 23.16
CA PRO A 757 10.73 33.67 23.93
C PRO A 757 10.97 33.55 25.43
N GLU A 758 11.03 34.70 26.12
CA GLU A 758 11.43 34.74 27.52
C GLU A 758 10.44 34.02 28.45
N ALA A 759 9.15 33.99 28.09
CA ALA A 759 8.14 33.20 28.80
C ALA A 759 8.42 31.68 28.74
N PHE A 760 8.88 31.16 27.60
CA PHE A 760 9.20 29.73 27.43
C PHE A 760 10.50 29.38 28.16
N LYS A 761 11.48 30.30 28.17
CA LYS A 761 12.70 30.17 29.00
C LYS A 761 12.35 30.14 30.49
N ALA A 762 11.44 31.00 30.95
CA ALA A 762 11.00 31.03 32.34
C ALA A 762 10.31 29.74 32.78
N GLY A 763 9.43 29.16 31.96
CA GLY A 763 8.80 27.86 32.26
C GLY A 763 9.80 26.69 32.28
N LEU A 764 10.81 26.69 31.40
CA LEU A 764 11.94 25.74 31.47
C LEU A 764 12.77 25.90 32.74
N ILE A 765 13.12 27.13 33.14
CA ILE A 765 13.83 27.41 34.41
C ILE A 765 13.04 26.85 35.59
N LYS A 766 11.73 27.13 35.64
CA LYS A 766 10.83 26.66 36.69
C LYS A 766 10.75 25.13 36.76
N MET A 767 10.77 24.44 35.62
CA MET A 767 10.90 22.98 35.56
C MET A 767 12.24 22.50 36.15
N PHE A 768 13.36 23.15 35.82
CA PHE A 768 14.68 22.77 36.33
C PHE A 768 14.80 22.94 37.85
N GLU A 769 14.24 24.03 38.38
CA GLU A 769 14.15 24.34 39.83
C GLU A 769 13.30 23.31 40.58
N ASN A 770 12.15 22.92 40.01
CA ASN A 770 11.26 21.92 40.58
C ASN A 770 11.84 20.48 40.52
N LEU A 771 12.89 20.23 39.70
CA LEU A 771 13.47 18.90 39.45
C LEU A 771 14.99 18.81 39.74
N PRO A 772 15.47 19.18 40.96
CA PRO A 772 16.90 19.26 41.30
C PRO A 772 17.62 17.90 41.38
N ASN A 773 16.88 16.79 41.29
CA ASN A 773 17.39 15.43 41.26
C ASN A 773 17.68 14.92 39.83
N ILE A 774 17.47 15.75 38.81
CA ILE A 774 17.66 15.43 37.39
C ILE A 774 18.70 16.40 36.81
N THR A 775 19.72 15.87 36.12
CA THR A 775 20.67 16.69 35.35
C THR A 775 20.07 17.00 33.98
N PHE A 776 20.10 18.25 33.56
CA PHE A 776 19.63 18.70 32.25
C PHE A 776 20.81 19.15 31.39
N ILE A 777 20.93 18.61 30.17
CA ILE A 777 21.91 19.07 29.17
C ILE A 777 21.13 19.79 28.07
N TRP A 778 21.30 21.09 27.93
CA TRP A 778 20.56 21.90 26.96
C TRP A 778 21.48 22.41 25.86
N LYS A 779 21.19 22.01 24.62
CA LYS A 779 21.83 22.57 23.43
C LYS A 779 21.41 24.04 23.26
N TYR A 780 22.36 24.96 23.41
CA TYR A 780 22.14 26.40 23.43
C TYR A 780 23.31 27.09 22.73
N GLU A 781 23.04 27.70 21.58
CA GLU A 781 24.05 27.98 20.54
C GLU A 781 24.92 29.22 20.80
N LYS A 782 24.59 30.02 21.81
CA LYS A 782 25.23 31.29 22.16
C LYS A 782 25.92 31.18 23.52
N ASP A 783 27.11 31.77 23.66
CA ASP A 783 27.69 32.00 25.00
C ASP A 783 26.94 33.18 25.65
N ASP A 784 26.13 32.88 26.65
CA ASP A 784 25.28 33.85 27.34
C ASP A 784 25.46 33.70 28.86
N GLU A 785 26.50 34.36 29.39
CA GLU A 785 26.87 34.25 30.81
C GLU A 785 25.81 34.86 31.75
N GLU A 786 25.05 35.86 31.30
CA GLU A 786 23.94 36.40 32.09
C GLU A 786 22.75 35.43 32.13
N PHE A 787 22.46 34.72 31.03
CA PHE A 787 21.47 33.65 31.06
C PHE A 787 21.93 32.46 31.92
N LYS A 788 23.21 32.07 31.88
CA LYS A 788 23.76 31.00 32.73
C LYS A 788 23.56 31.26 34.23
N LYS A 789 23.73 32.51 34.70
CA LYS A 789 23.48 32.89 36.11
C LYS A 789 22.04 32.66 36.58
N ARG A 790 21.09 32.52 35.67
CA ARG A 790 19.66 32.29 35.95
C ARG A 790 19.28 30.80 36.00
N LEU A 791 20.23 29.90 35.76
CA LEU A 791 19.99 28.45 35.73
C LEU A 791 20.39 27.80 37.07
N PRO A 792 19.60 26.84 37.59
CA PRO A 792 20.02 26.06 38.74
C PRO A 792 21.17 25.11 38.36
N SER A 793 21.95 24.68 39.36
CA SER A 793 23.24 23.99 39.18
C SER A 793 23.15 22.59 38.54
N ASN A 794 21.95 22.06 38.32
CA ASN A 794 21.69 20.83 37.58
C ASN A 794 21.54 21.04 36.06
N VAL A 795 21.74 22.25 35.52
CA VAL A 795 21.55 22.57 34.10
C VAL A 795 22.85 22.97 33.42
N HIS A 796 23.20 22.26 32.34
CA HIS A 796 24.43 22.43 31.58
C HIS A 796 24.14 22.91 30.16
N LEU A 797 24.52 24.16 29.85
CA LEU A 797 24.44 24.70 28.49
C LEU A 797 25.65 24.25 27.65
N LYS A 798 25.39 23.78 26.42
CA LYS A 798 26.43 23.38 25.46
C LYS A 798 26.05 23.84 24.04
N LYS A 799 26.97 24.44 23.28
CA LYS A 799 26.69 24.88 21.89
C LYS A 799 26.28 23.75 20.95
N TRP A 800 26.87 22.58 21.16
CA TRP A 800 26.63 21.37 20.39
C TRP A 800 26.52 20.16 21.32
N VAL A 801 25.68 19.21 20.93
CA VAL A 801 25.57 17.89 21.57
C VAL A 801 25.30 16.86 20.47
N PRO A 802 26.09 15.79 20.35
CA PRO A 802 25.82 14.70 19.41
C PRO A 802 24.66 13.82 19.91
N SER A 803 23.41 14.25 19.68
CA SER A 803 22.19 13.68 20.28
C SER A 803 22.12 12.15 20.29
N LEU A 804 22.44 11.47 19.18
CA LEU A 804 22.44 10.01 19.09
C LEU A 804 23.40 9.32 20.09
N LEU A 805 24.59 9.89 20.33
CA LEU A 805 25.56 9.36 21.31
C LEU A 805 25.01 9.43 22.75
N PHE A 806 24.25 10.49 23.05
CA PHE A 806 23.60 10.68 24.34
C PHE A 806 22.37 9.79 24.51
N LEU A 807 21.57 9.65 23.45
CA LEU A 807 20.43 8.74 23.39
C LEU A 807 20.82 7.26 23.56
N LEU A 808 22.03 6.86 23.20
CA LEU A 808 22.50 5.48 23.38
C LEU A 808 23.20 5.24 24.74
N THR A 809 23.26 6.24 25.63
CA THR A 809 23.89 6.14 26.95
C THR A 809 22.89 6.45 28.08
N LYS A 810 23.28 7.27 29.07
CA LYS A 810 22.57 7.45 30.35
C LYS A 810 21.31 8.31 30.27
N VAL A 811 21.04 9.00 29.17
CA VAL A 811 19.85 9.86 29.03
C VAL A 811 18.56 9.07 29.26
N LYS A 812 17.65 9.62 30.07
CA LYS A 812 16.35 9.06 30.43
C LYS A 812 15.21 9.57 29.57
N VAL A 813 15.22 10.86 29.22
CA VAL A 813 14.25 11.49 28.31
C VAL A 813 14.99 12.47 27.40
N PHE A 814 14.58 12.55 26.13
CA PHE A 814 15.03 13.59 25.20
C PHE A 814 13.90 14.58 24.90
N VAL A 815 14.07 15.84 25.28
CA VAL A 815 13.21 16.95 24.83
C VAL A 815 13.70 17.42 23.46
N THR A 816 12.85 17.37 22.44
CA THR A 816 13.24 17.79 21.09
C THR A 816 12.11 18.44 20.30
N HIS A 817 12.48 19.31 19.37
CA HIS A 817 11.57 19.90 18.37
C HIS A 817 10.84 18.87 17.47
N GLY A 818 11.29 17.61 17.42
CA GLY A 818 10.63 16.58 16.62
C GLY A 818 10.87 16.62 15.11
N GLY A 819 11.92 17.31 14.62
CA GLY A 819 12.38 17.11 13.24
C GLY A 819 12.74 15.63 13.02
N LEU A 820 12.25 15.04 11.93
CA LEU A 820 12.28 13.59 11.65
C LEU A 820 13.62 12.89 11.91
N GLY A 821 14.76 13.58 11.71
CA GLY A 821 16.09 13.05 11.99
C GLY A 821 16.28 12.71 13.47
N SER A 822 15.87 13.61 14.38
CA SER A 822 15.84 13.35 15.81
C SER A 822 14.77 12.33 16.18
N THR A 823 13.61 12.35 15.51
CA THR A 823 12.51 11.39 15.74
C THR A 823 12.93 9.95 15.43
N MET A 824 13.69 9.75 14.35
CA MET A 824 14.35 8.48 14.03
C MET A 824 15.40 8.12 15.09
N GLU A 825 16.25 9.06 15.53
CA GLU A 825 17.25 8.80 16.58
C GLU A 825 16.60 8.38 17.92
N VAL A 826 15.42 8.90 18.28
CA VAL A 826 14.65 8.42 19.43
C VAL A 826 14.10 7.02 19.21
N ALA A 827 13.40 6.79 18.09
CA ALA A 827 12.78 5.50 17.78
C ALA A 827 13.79 4.35 17.72
N TYR A 828 14.99 4.62 17.17
CA TYR A 828 16.09 3.67 17.06
C TYR A 828 17.05 3.63 18.26
N SER A 829 16.82 4.42 19.31
CA SER A 829 17.50 4.28 20.61
C SER A 829 16.62 3.68 21.72
N GLY A 830 15.30 3.59 21.49
CA GLY A 830 14.35 3.02 22.46
C GLY A 830 14.23 3.87 23.74
N LYS A 831 14.44 5.19 23.63
CA LYS A 831 14.32 6.15 24.73
C LYS A 831 12.98 6.89 24.71
N PRO A 832 12.46 7.31 25.87
CA PRO A 832 11.38 8.30 25.95
C PRO A 832 11.74 9.67 25.35
N SER A 833 10.75 10.39 24.82
CA SER A 833 10.94 11.78 24.37
C SER A 833 9.73 12.69 24.56
N LEU A 834 9.98 13.92 25.04
CA LEU A 834 9.03 15.02 25.01
C LEU A 834 9.24 15.78 23.69
N MET A 835 8.20 15.87 22.86
CA MET A 835 8.29 16.38 21.49
C MET A 835 7.53 17.68 21.37
N VAL A 836 8.26 18.77 21.15
CA VAL A 836 7.76 20.15 21.21
C VAL A 836 7.85 20.79 19.81
N PRO A 837 6.90 20.49 18.89
CA PRO A 837 6.99 20.92 17.51
C PRO A 837 6.90 22.44 17.37
N ILE A 838 7.84 23.01 16.61
CA ILE A 838 7.95 24.46 16.41
C ILE A 838 7.29 24.87 15.08
N PHE A 839 7.60 24.17 13.97
CA PHE A 839 7.06 24.44 12.62
C PHE A 839 7.25 23.23 11.68
N GLY A 840 6.68 23.27 10.47
CA GLY A 840 6.94 22.28 9.41
C GLY A 840 6.38 20.88 9.71
N ASP A 841 7.12 19.83 9.34
CA ASP A 841 6.74 18.42 9.54
C ASP A 841 6.73 17.96 11.02
N GLN A 842 7.25 18.80 11.92
CA GLN A 842 7.53 18.47 13.32
C GLN A 842 6.29 17.99 14.09
N THR A 843 5.11 18.57 13.86
CA THR A 843 3.88 18.16 14.57
C THR A 843 3.43 16.75 14.16
N ASN A 844 3.45 16.47 12.85
CA ASN A 844 3.14 15.15 12.31
C ASN A 844 4.14 14.12 12.87
N ASN A 845 5.44 14.45 12.94
CA ASN A 845 6.47 13.60 13.53
C ASN A 845 6.27 13.36 15.04
N ALA A 846 5.83 14.38 15.78
CA ALA A 846 5.57 14.27 17.21
C ALA A 846 4.38 13.34 17.50
N GLN A 847 3.26 13.52 16.80
CA GLN A 847 2.09 12.65 16.88
C GLN A 847 2.40 11.22 16.39
N MET A 848 3.20 11.08 15.32
CA MET A 848 3.68 9.80 14.77
C MET A 848 4.43 8.95 15.80
N LEU A 849 5.30 9.56 16.61
CA LEU A 849 6.03 8.82 17.65
C LEU A 849 5.19 8.64 18.93
N ALA A 850 4.41 9.66 19.33
CA ALA A 850 3.59 9.63 20.54
C ALA A 850 2.53 8.51 20.51
N ARG A 851 1.96 8.18 19.34
CA ARG A 851 0.97 7.09 19.20
C ARG A 851 1.48 5.70 19.63
N HIS A 852 2.80 5.48 19.67
CA HIS A 852 3.40 4.24 20.18
C HIS A 852 3.57 4.22 21.71
N GLY A 853 3.19 5.30 22.40
CA GLY A 853 3.18 5.39 23.88
C GLY A 853 4.56 5.52 24.54
N GLY A 854 5.63 5.70 23.75
CA GLY A 854 6.98 6.00 24.25
C GLY A 854 7.30 7.50 24.34
N ALA A 855 6.53 8.34 23.64
CA ALA A 855 6.74 9.77 23.54
C ALA A 855 5.47 10.56 23.87
N VAL A 856 5.63 11.87 24.12
CA VAL A 856 4.53 12.82 24.33
C VAL A 856 4.70 13.97 23.35
N ALA A 857 3.67 14.28 22.56
CA ALA A 857 3.59 15.53 21.81
C ALA A 857 3.09 16.63 22.75
N TYR A 858 3.76 17.78 22.77
CA TYR A 858 3.55 18.86 23.74
C TYR A 858 3.56 20.21 23.01
N ASP A 859 2.56 21.06 23.21
CA ASP A 859 2.48 22.33 22.48
C ASP A 859 3.60 23.30 22.93
N LYS A 860 4.28 23.92 21.96
CA LYS A 860 5.29 24.95 22.21
C LYS A 860 4.76 26.12 23.04
N PHE A 861 3.48 26.47 22.90
CA PHE A 861 2.85 27.53 23.68
C PHE A 861 2.64 27.15 25.16
N GLU A 862 2.73 25.87 25.50
CA GLU A 862 2.66 25.37 26.88
C GLU A 862 4.04 25.28 27.54
N LEU A 863 5.12 25.68 26.86
CA LEU A 863 6.45 25.82 27.47
C LEU A 863 6.50 26.92 28.55
N GLN A 864 5.59 27.89 28.52
CA GLN A 864 5.48 28.93 29.55
C GLN A 864 4.86 28.42 30.87
N ASP A 865 4.12 27.31 30.84
CA ASP A 865 3.56 26.69 32.04
C ASP A 865 4.60 25.73 32.65
N GLY A 866 5.45 26.30 33.52
CA GLY A 866 6.50 25.55 34.20
C GLY A 866 5.98 24.44 35.12
N GLU A 867 4.75 24.53 35.64
CA GLU A 867 4.16 23.50 36.51
C GLU A 867 3.60 22.34 35.68
N LYS A 868 2.90 22.62 34.56
CA LYS A 868 2.50 21.59 33.59
C LYS A 868 3.71 20.86 33.01
N LEU A 869 4.76 21.62 32.66
CA LEU A 869 6.01 21.09 32.13
C LEU A 869 6.77 20.24 33.17
N THR A 870 6.78 20.66 34.44
CA THR A 870 7.28 19.87 35.58
C THR A 870 6.55 18.53 35.69
N ALA A 871 5.21 18.55 35.70
CA ALA A 871 4.40 17.35 35.83
C ALA A 871 4.62 16.36 34.69
N ALA A 872 4.66 16.86 33.44
CA ALA A 872 4.95 16.05 32.25
C ALA A 872 6.34 15.41 32.32
N MET A 873 7.39 16.19 32.62
CA MET A 873 8.76 15.67 32.71
C MET A 873 8.92 14.64 33.83
N ASN A 874 8.29 14.86 34.98
CA ASN A 874 8.35 13.94 36.12
C ASN A 874 7.68 12.59 35.81
N ASP A 875 6.50 12.57 35.17
CA ASP A 875 5.88 11.32 34.69
C ASP A 875 6.74 10.66 33.60
N MET A 876 7.34 11.41 32.67
CA MET A 876 8.22 10.84 31.64
C MET A 876 9.51 10.19 32.19
N VAL A 877 10.08 10.73 33.27
CA VAL A 877 11.31 10.19 33.89
C VAL A 877 11.01 9.04 34.86
N SER A 878 9.90 9.10 35.61
CA SER A 878 9.56 8.11 36.64
C SER A 878 8.71 6.93 36.14
N ASN A 879 7.89 7.11 35.10
CA ASN A 879 6.89 6.11 34.71
C ASN A 879 7.45 5.08 33.71
N PRO A 880 7.58 3.79 34.09
CA PRO A 880 8.20 2.79 33.24
C PRO A 880 7.40 2.45 31.97
N LYS A 881 6.17 2.99 31.80
CA LYS A 881 5.40 2.84 30.56
C LYS A 881 6.17 3.37 29.35
N TYR A 882 6.80 4.54 29.45
CA TYR A 882 7.46 5.19 28.31
C TYR A 882 8.69 4.40 27.86
N GLU A 883 9.58 4.03 28.80
CA GLU A 883 10.80 3.27 28.49
C GLU A 883 10.46 1.86 27.96
N ARG A 884 9.41 1.22 28.48
CA ARG A 884 8.90 -0.06 27.96
C ARG A 884 8.39 0.08 26.51
N ASN A 885 7.55 1.07 26.26
CA ASN A 885 6.91 1.27 24.96
C ASN A 885 7.94 1.68 23.88
N ALA A 886 8.88 2.57 24.21
CA ALA A 886 9.98 2.93 23.33
C ALA A 886 10.88 1.72 22.98
N LYS A 887 11.14 0.81 23.94
CA LYS A 887 11.86 -0.45 23.69
C LYS A 887 11.07 -1.45 22.84
N ILE A 888 9.75 -1.49 22.95
CA ILE A 888 8.90 -2.32 22.06
C ILE A 888 8.99 -1.81 20.61
N LEU A 889 8.90 -0.48 20.42
CA LEU A 889 9.11 0.13 19.10
C LEU A 889 10.52 -0.14 18.54
N LEU A 890 11.54 -0.11 19.39
CA LEU A 890 12.91 -0.47 19.01
C LEU A 890 13.04 -1.94 18.54
N ASP A 891 12.46 -2.91 19.26
CA ASP A 891 12.49 -4.32 18.83
C ASP A 891 11.74 -4.50 17.50
N VAL A 892 10.60 -3.82 17.30
CA VAL A 892 9.89 -3.82 16.01
C VAL A 892 10.77 -3.26 14.88
N LEU A 893 11.38 -2.08 15.06
CA LEU A 893 12.19 -1.44 14.02
C LEU A 893 13.51 -2.17 13.75
N THR A 894 14.09 -2.84 14.75
CA THR A 894 15.32 -3.65 14.57
C THR A 894 15.06 -5.05 14.01
N ASN A 895 13.79 -5.47 13.91
CA ASN A 895 13.36 -6.76 13.34
C ASN A 895 12.38 -6.56 12.17
N GLN A 896 12.39 -5.39 11.52
CA GLN A 896 11.45 -5.10 10.43
C GLN A 896 11.72 -6.03 9.21
N PRO A 897 10.69 -6.62 8.57
CA PRO A 897 10.81 -7.61 7.51
C PRO A 897 11.70 -7.24 6.32
N ILE A 898 11.66 -5.97 5.92
CA ILE A 898 12.40 -5.46 4.75
C ILE A 898 13.39 -4.43 5.26
N ASP A 899 14.67 -4.67 5.03
CA ASP A 899 15.73 -3.69 5.28
C ASP A 899 15.54 -2.45 4.37
N PRO A 900 15.43 -1.23 4.91
CA PRO A 900 15.28 0.00 4.12
C PRO A 900 16.41 0.24 3.10
N THR A 901 17.63 -0.24 3.36
CA THR A 901 18.77 -0.10 2.42
C THR A 901 18.61 -0.99 1.19
N THR A 902 18.17 -2.24 1.39
CA THR A 902 17.85 -3.18 0.31
C THR A 902 16.58 -2.75 -0.43
N ASN A 903 15.56 -2.25 0.28
CA ASN A 903 14.35 -1.73 -0.35
C ASN A 903 14.65 -0.56 -1.31
N LEU A 904 15.55 0.35 -0.90
CA LEU A 904 16.03 1.46 -1.72
C LEU A 904 16.71 0.96 -3.01
N ILE A 905 17.69 0.07 -2.89
CA ILE A 905 18.49 -0.37 -4.04
C ILE A 905 17.66 -1.18 -5.03
N ASN A 906 16.87 -2.15 -4.57
CA ASN A 906 16.09 -3.00 -5.47
C ASN A 906 15.07 -2.17 -6.30
N HIS A 907 14.48 -1.12 -5.72
CA HIS A 907 13.58 -0.21 -6.45
C HIS A 907 14.33 0.80 -7.33
N LEU A 908 15.55 1.20 -6.94
CA LEU A 908 16.42 2.06 -7.76
C LEU A 908 16.88 1.33 -9.03
N GLU A 909 17.40 0.11 -8.90
CA GLU A 909 17.82 -0.74 -10.03
C GLU A 909 16.63 -1.05 -10.96
N PHE A 910 15.46 -1.34 -10.40
CA PHE A 910 14.21 -1.52 -11.14
C PHE A 910 13.80 -0.24 -11.90
N ALA A 911 13.91 0.93 -11.28
CA ALA A 911 13.56 2.20 -11.89
C ALA A 911 14.53 2.62 -13.00
N ILE A 912 15.84 2.35 -12.84
CA ILE A 912 16.85 2.55 -13.89
C ILE A 912 16.56 1.63 -15.08
N LYS A 913 16.16 0.38 -14.83
CA LYS A 913 15.82 -0.60 -15.88
C LYS A 913 14.51 -0.30 -16.61
N PHE A 914 13.52 0.28 -15.91
CA PHE A 914 12.19 0.53 -16.45
C PHE A 914 11.73 2.00 -16.23
N PRO A 915 12.46 3.01 -16.73
CA PRO A 915 12.34 4.42 -16.32
C PRO A 915 11.03 5.13 -16.69
N ASN A 916 10.14 4.46 -17.44
CA ASN A 916 8.83 4.98 -17.85
C ASN A 916 7.66 4.06 -17.42
N LEU A 917 7.90 3.04 -16.57
CA LEU A 917 6.88 2.05 -16.21
C LEU A 917 5.84 2.60 -15.22
N ARG A 918 4.72 3.09 -15.74
CA ARG A 918 3.63 3.68 -14.91
C ARG A 918 2.43 2.78 -14.66
N SER A 919 2.49 1.47 -15.00
CA SER A 919 1.40 0.50 -14.77
C SER A 919 1.00 0.32 -13.29
N GLN A 920 1.82 0.86 -12.38
CA GLN A 920 1.65 0.88 -10.92
C GLN A 920 0.98 2.15 -10.38
N VAL A 921 0.67 3.11 -11.26
CA VAL A 921 -0.13 4.29 -10.93
C VAL A 921 -1.57 4.06 -11.42
N PRO A 922 -2.61 4.38 -10.63
CA PRO A 922 -4.01 4.22 -11.05
C PRO A 922 -4.38 5.16 -12.19
N GLU A 923 -5.10 4.68 -13.21
CA GLU A 923 -5.56 5.55 -14.32
C GLU A 923 -6.56 6.63 -13.87
N ILE A 924 -7.21 6.47 -12.70
CA ILE A 924 -8.01 7.54 -12.06
C ILE A 924 -7.17 8.76 -11.64
N SER A 925 -5.84 8.63 -11.48
CA SER A 925 -4.95 9.76 -11.17
C SER A 925 -4.81 10.77 -12.32
N ASP A 926 -5.12 10.38 -13.56
CA ASP A 926 -5.18 11.29 -14.72
C ASP A 926 -6.61 11.82 -14.97
N ALA A 927 -7.59 11.49 -14.11
CA ALA A 927 -8.97 11.96 -14.24
C ALA A 927 -9.18 13.35 -13.61
N GLY A 928 -9.97 14.20 -14.28
CA GLY A 928 -10.34 15.52 -13.77
C GLY A 928 -11.19 15.45 -12.49
N PHE A 929 -11.11 16.50 -11.66
CA PHE A 929 -11.72 16.61 -10.32
C PHE A 929 -13.16 16.06 -10.21
N ILE A 930 -14.03 16.38 -11.17
CA ILE A 930 -15.44 15.92 -11.19
C ILE A 930 -15.53 14.39 -11.24
N ALA A 931 -14.71 13.75 -12.08
CA ALA A 931 -14.69 12.30 -12.25
C ALA A 931 -13.99 11.63 -11.06
N TYR A 932 -12.85 12.17 -10.60
CA TYR A 932 -12.09 11.67 -9.45
C TYR A 932 -12.94 11.64 -8.16
N HIS A 933 -13.70 12.70 -7.88
CA HIS A 933 -14.57 12.80 -6.70
C HIS A 933 -16.04 12.40 -6.95
N TYR A 934 -16.37 11.84 -8.13
CA TYR A 934 -17.72 11.39 -8.48
C TYR A 934 -18.83 12.48 -8.31
N VAL A 935 -18.46 13.76 -8.47
CA VAL A 935 -19.31 14.91 -8.13
C VAL A 935 -20.59 14.95 -8.97
N ASP A 936 -20.47 14.63 -10.26
CA ASP A 936 -21.58 14.52 -11.20
C ASP A 936 -22.52 13.36 -10.84
N VAL A 937 -21.99 12.23 -10.38
CA VAL A 937 -22.76 11.07 -9.90
C VAL A 937 -23.54 11.43 -8.62
N ILE A 938 -22.89 12.12 -7.68
CA ILE A 938 -23.54 12.60 -6.44
C ILE A 938 -24.67 13.58 -6.77
N VAL A 939 -24.43 14.57 -7.65
CA VAL A 939 -25.46 15.52 -8.10
C VAL A 939 -26.61 14.80 -8.82
N PHE A 940 -26.33 13.84 -9.69
CA PHE A 940 -27.35 13.03 -10.35
C PHE A 940 -28.22 12.26 -9.34
N LEU A 941 -27.61 11.59 -8.36
CA LEU A 941 -28.34 10.85 -7.32
C LEU A 941 -29.18 11.78 -6.44
N LEU A 942 -28.68 12.97 -6.09
CA LEU A 942 -29.44 13.99 -5.35
C LEU A 942 -30.64 14.51 -6.16
N LEU A 943 -30.48 14.74 -7.46
CA LEU A 943 -31.58 15.15 -8.35
C LEU A 943 -32.64 14.05 -8.50
N VAL A 944 -32.23 12.78 -8.62
CA VAL A 944 -33.14 11.63 -8.66
C VAL A 944 -33.88 11.47 -7.32
N ALA A 945 -33.20 11.64 -6.19
CA ALA A 945 -33.82 11.61 -4.86
C ALA A 945 -34.83 12.75 -4.66
N ALA A 946 -34.49 13.97 -5.09
CA ALA A 946 -35.40 15.12 -5.04
C ALA A 946 -36.63 14.92 -5.95
N ALA A 947 -36.44 14.40 -7.16
CA ALA A 947 -37.53 14.04 -8.06
C ALA A 947 -38.41 12.92 -7.47
N GLY A 948 -37.81 11.91 -6.84
CA GLY A 948 -38.52 10.84 -6.13
C GLY A 948 -39.38 11.37 -4.98
N ALA A 949 -38.82 12.22 -4.11
CA ALA A 949 -39.54 12.88 -3.02
C ALA A 949 -40.68 13.78 -3.55
N TYR A 950 -40.44 14.51 -4.64
CA TYR A 950 -41.47 15.30 -5.32
C TYR A 950 -42.62 14.44 -5.83
N LEU A 951 -42.32 13.35 -6.55
CA LEU A 951 -43.33 12.41 -7.06
C LEU A 951 -44.09 11.71 -5.92
N PHE A 952 -43.40 11.35 -4.83
CA PHE A 952 -44.01 10.76 -3.64
C PHE A 952 -44.97 11.74 -2.94
N SER A 953 -44.58 13.02 -2.76
CA SER A 953 -45.47 14.05 -2.22
C SER A 953 -46.67 14.33 -3.13
N ARG A 954 -46.49 14.33 -4.47
CA ARG A 954 -47.57 14.41 -5.45
C ARG A 954 -48.52 13.21 -5.36
N LEU A 955 -48.00 12.01 -5.13
CA LEU A 955 -48.77 10.77 -4.95
C LEU A 955 -49.58 10.79 -3.64
N ILE A 956 -48.95 11.11 -2.50
CA ILE A 956 -49.63 11.30 -1.21
C ILE A 956 -50.73 12.34 -1.36
N ARG A 957 -50.45 13.52 -1.93
CA ARG A 957 -51.46 14.57 -2.14
C ARG A 957 -52.65 14.07 -2.97
N ARG A 958 -52.41 13.29 -4.04
CA ARG A 958 -53.49 12.65 -4.83
C ARG A 958 -54.28 11.62 -4.03
N ILE A 959 -53.63 10.80 -3.21
CA ILE A 959 -54.27 9.78 -2.36
C ILE A 959 -55.12 10.47 -1.29
N SER A 960 -54.60 11.44 -0.55
CA SER A 960 -55.34 12.18 0.47
C SER A 960 -56.57 12.89 -0.11
N ILE A 961 -56.44 13.56 -1.26
CA ILE A 961 -57.58 14.16 -1.97
C ILE A 961 -58.64 13.09 -2.33
N ARG A 962 -58.21 11.92 -2.83
CA ARG A 962 -59.12 10.82 -3.24
C ARG A 962 -59.79 10.10 -2.07
N ILE A 963 -59.17 10.13 -0.89
CA ILE A 963 -59.78 9.66 0.38
C ILE A 963 -60.80 10.69 0.87
N MET A 964 -60.41 11.97 0.96
CA MET A 964 -61.31 13.06 1.38
C MET A 964 -62.49 13.29 0.44
N SER A 965 -62.37 12.94 -0.85
CA SER A 965 -63.46 13.04 -1.82
C SER A 965 -64.47 11.89 -1.78
N LYS A 966 -64.25 10.84 -0.98
CA LYS A 966 -65.26 9.80 -0.75
C LYS A 966 -66.27 10.31 0.28
N LYS A 967 -67.42 10.83 -0.18
CA LYS A 967 -68.61 10.94 0.67
C LYS A 967 -68.96 9.55 1.24
N PRO A 968 -69.49 9.46 2.48
CA PRO A 968 -70.16 8.25 2.93
C PRO A 968 -71.28 7.88 1.96
N LYS A 969 -71.53 6.57 1.79
CA LYS A 969 -72.88 6.15 1.41
C LYS A 969 -73.77 6.38 2.63
N SER A 970 -74.89 7.06 2.42
CA SER A 970 -76.04 6.91 3.30
C SER A 970 -76.68 5.56 3.01
N ASP A 971 -77.03 4.83 4.07
CA ASP A 971 -78.06 3.78 4.01
C ASP A 971 -79.46 4.41 3.87
#